data_AF-A0A158QS55-F1
#
_entry.id   AF-A0A158QS55-F1
#
_cell.length_a   1.000
_cell.length_b   1.000
_cell.length_c   1.000
_cell.angle_alpha   90.00
_cell.angle_beta   90.00
_cell.angle_gamma   90.00
#
_symmetry.space_group_name_H-M   'P 1'
#
loop_
_entity.id
_entity.type
_entity.pdbx_description
1 polymer ?
#
loop_
_entity_poly.entity_id
_entity_poly.type
_entity_poly.pdbx_seq_one_letter_code
_entity_poly.pdbx_strand_id
1 'polypeptide(L)'
;MTRHSKNCTANTVYTYHERQKDAKHSGYGTQTVRLGKDSLRAFDCCCLTLQPAKDPVITQDGYIYDRATILEYILSQKADIKRRQKIYEKQRGRAAREALEKKKAAQEEKARAFMALNTLDTHSKASAQAAESAALANLSKGNAKLTSVESDYKPGTAASFWTISPDTNNFTKQDVDIPKPDPVVRCPMSGKPLRYKDLVTVNFTNLDPDSSSNGQVKTGDSSTTNEIRRVCAVSKDPLTSSTRCYVLRPSGSVVTREVVEKIIRKEMIDPICGEKLTESDLIEVECCELFDIVGEGVPAFHIDSNQLEILNSPKTFFEAIENGIMKARNRVALSTLYLGTGELEERLVKALVENPSKPRVRLLTDATRSTRPIKVTAEFTGALDGRTNRLNCPATPPSPLFLLQRIASLPNARVALYHSHRLRSWLRKILPERLNEVVGLQHIKVYVFDDNVILSGANLSGEYFNKRQDRAWLLKDVPELAAFYVDLIDTISSLSYQVTAEGDLVPASAETDPVLTPVADYCNAFRSRVEAFLAAAKTKYAVPATKAPDTVLVPLLQMGAYGISQEYPLVQRVLQCVSKCEIALTTGYFNPTRELEESLISIAQRHVSDSSVQILCAAPEDPLFCLRSKANSFFKSKGISGGIPAAYREMLISFLRRIIKLPNIGVREYARPGWTFHAKGLWIDTPNASLTLVGSSNYGYRSRDLDLESQLLLVTRNTDLRRRIRAEREHLWDPRYSRPVTLDGLLMSTEQRFKWYAKWALPLLRRIM
;
A
#
# COMPACT_ATOMS: atom_id res chain seq x y z
N MET A 1 -34.95 29.92 20.47
CA MET A 1 -35.77 28.89 19.79
C MET A 1 -35.60 27.55 20.50
N THR A 2 -36.73 27.09 21.04
CA THR A 2 -37.17 25.77 21.48
C THR A 2 -36.22 24.55 21.48
N ARG A 3 -36.12 23.95 22.67
CA ARG A 3 -35.81 22.52 22.93
C ARG A 3 -36.63 21.62 21.99
N HIS A 4 -35.99 21.01 20.99
CA HIS A 4 -36.61 19.95 20.17
C HIS A 4 -35.91 18.59 20.21
N SER A 5 -34.84 18.41 21.01
CA SER A 5 -34.06 17.16 20.99
C SER A 5 -34.48 16.09 22.01
N LYS A 6 -35.71 16.11 22.53
CA LYS A 6 -36.23 15.09 23.47
C LYS A 6 -37.50 14.37 22.98
N ASN A 7 -37.71 14.27 21.68
CA ASN A 7 -38.73 13.35 21.15
C ASN A 7 -38.13 11.94 21.05
N CYS A 8 -38.78 10.95 21.67
CA CYS A 8 -38.41 9.53 21.61
C CYS A 8 -38.42 8.92 20.20
N THR A 9 -38.80 9.68 19.18
CA THR A 9 -38.82 9.28 17.77
C THR A 9 -37.50 9.57 17.03
N ALA A 10 -36.54 10.27 17.65
CA ALA A 10 -35.24 10.59 17.04
C ALA A 10 -34.10 9.66 17.47
N ASN A 11 -34.33 8.76 18.44
CA ASN A 11 -33.38 7.71 18.76
C ASN A 11 -33.54 6.55 17.77
N THR A 12 -32.42 6.05 17.24
CA THR A 12 -32.43 4.84 16.41
C THR A 12 -33.06 3.70 17.20
N VAL A 13 -34.11 3.08 16.65
CA VAL A 13 -34.87 1.98 17.29
C VAL A 13 -33.96 0.81 17.72
N TYR A 14 -32.87 0.62 16.99
CA TYR A 14 -31.84 -0.35 17.35
C TYR A 14 -30.74 0.28 18.21
N THR A 15 -30.32 -0.44 19.23
CA THR A 15 -29.03 -0.20 19.89
C THR A 15 -27.87 -0.54 18.95
N TYR A 16 -26.68 -0.04 19.25
CA TYR A 16 -25.46 -0.40 18.53
C TYR A 16 -25.24 -1.92 18.49
N HIS A 17 -25.56 -2.60 19.60
CA HIS A 17 -25.37 -4.04 19.74
C HIS A 17 -26.37 -4.84 18.92
N GLU A 18 -27.61 -4.38 18.81
CA GLU A 18 -28.63 -4.99 17.95
C GLU A 18 -28.31 -4.77 16.47
N ARG A 19 -27.82 -3.58 16.08
CA ARG A 19 -27.32 -3.36 14.71
C ARG A 19 -26.16 -4.28 14.35
N GLN A 20 -25.21 -4.50 15.26
CA GLN A 20 -24.11 -5.44 15.01
C GLN A 20 -24.61 -6.88 14.90
N LYS A 21 -25.57 -7.28 15.74
CA LYS A 21 -26.15 -8.63 15.72
C LYS A 21 -26.94 -8.86 14.44
N ASP A 22 -27.73 -7.87 14.03
CA ASP A 22 -28.54 -7.90 12.82
C ASP A 22 -27.66 -7.85 11.56
N ALA A 23 -26.63 -6.99 11.51
CA ALA A 23 -25.64 -7.01 10.44
C ALA A 23 -24.97 -8.39 10.32
N LYS A 24 -24.55 -8.99 11.45
CA LYS A 24 -23.94 -10.33 11.49
C LYS A 24 -24.88 -11.44 11.02
N HIS A 25 -26.19 -11.33 11.29
CA HIS A 25 -27.18 -12.34 10.92
C HIS A 25 -27.71 -12.16 9.48
N SER A 26 -27.92 -10.92 9.05
CA SER A 26 -28.45 -10.54 7.73
C SER A 26 -27.39 -10.53 6.63
N GLY A 27 -26.10 -10.43 6.97
CA GLY A 27 -25.01 -10.35 6.01
C GLY A 27 -24.92 -9.01 5.27
N TYR A 28 -25.76 -8.02 5.62
CA TYR A 28 -25.84 -6.72 4.93
C TYR A 28 -25.11 -5.62 5.72
N GLY A 29 -24.35 -4.78 5.02
CA GLY A 29 -23.54 -3.68 5.60
C GLY A 29 -22.03 -3.99 5.74
N THR A 30 -21.23 -2.98 6.08
CA THR A 30 -19.77 -3.12 6.23
C THR A 30 -19.44 -3.87 7.53
N GLN A 31 -19.05 -5.14 7.43
CA GLN A 31 -18.61 -5.95 8.56
C GLN A 31 -17.09 -5.96 8.65
N THR A 32 -16.53 -5.52 9.78
CA THR A 32 -15.11 -5.66 10.07
C THR A 32 -14.91 -6.95 10.87
N VAL A 33 -14.43 -8.00 10.22
CA VAL A 33 -14.12 -9.29 10.85
C VAL A 33 -12.62 -9.54 10.79
N ARG A 34 -12.02 -9.94 11.90
CA ARG A 34 -10.61 -10.34 11.97
C ARG A 34 -10.50 -11.79 11.46
N LEU A 35 -9.93 -11.94 10.27
CA LEU A 35 -9.68 -13.23 9.64
C LEU A 35 -8.51 -13.94 10.37
N GLY A 36 -8.73 -15.19 10.77
CA GLY A 36 -7.76 -16.02 11.50
C GLY A 36 -6.93 -16.91 10.59
N LYS A 37 -6.17 -17.85 11.16
CA LYS A 37 -5.44 -18.90 10.40
C LYS A 37 -6.37 -19.68 9.47
N ASP A 38 -7.62 -19.89 9.88
CA ASP A 38 -8.67 -20.58 9.10
C ASP A 38 -9.07 -19.83 7.83
N SER A 39 -8.63 -18.57 7.68
CA SER A 39 -8.85 -17.75 6.48
C SER A 39 -7.69 -17.83 5.49
N LEU A 40 -6.60 -18.53 5.83
CA LEU A 40 -5.50 -18.85 4.92
C LEU A 40 -5.69 -20.27 4.37
N ARG A 41 -5.44 -20.44 3.08
CA ARG A 41 -5.55 -21.74 2.41
C ARG A 41 -4.49 -22.69 2.97
N ALA A 42 -4.91 -23.81 3.56
CA ALA A 42 -3.98 -24.89 3.90
C ALA A 42 -3.47 -25.60 2.63
N PHE A 43 -2.37 -26.33 2.72
CA PHE A 43 -1.79 -27.04 1.57
C PHE A 43 -2.73 -28.09 0.97
N ASP A 44 -3.64 -28.66 1.76
CA ASP A 44 -4.64 -29.64 1.32
C ASP A 44 -6.00 -29.01 0.94
N CYS A 45 -6.10 -27.68 0.95
CA CYS A 45 -7.31 -26.95 0.57
C CYS A 45 -7.37 -26.64 -0.93
N CYS A 46 -8.58 -26.67 -1.49
CA CYS A 46 -8.85 -26.25 -2.85
C CYS A 46 -8.62 -24.73 -3.03
N CYS A 47 -7.95 -24.33 -4.12
CA CYS A 47 -7.69 -22.92 -4.44
C CYS A 47 -8.96 -22.10 -4.73
N LEU A 48 -10.07 -22.74 -5.11
CA LEU A 48 -11.34 -22.06 -5.43
C LEU A 48 -12.25 -21.95 -4.21
N THR A 49 -12.43 -23.04 -3.45
CA THR A 49 -13.34 -23.06 -2.30
C THR A 49 -12.68 -22.66 -0.99
N LEU A 50 -11.34 -22.70 -0.94
CA LEU A 50 -10.53 -22.51 0.27
C LEU A 50 -10.82 -23.52 1.39
N GLN A 51 -11.57 -24.59 1.09
CA GLN A 51 -11.88 -25.69 2.00
C GLN A 51 -10.97 -26.89 1.71
N PRO A 52 -10.73 -27.79 2.69
CA PRO A 52 -10.04 -29.05 2.46
C PRO A 52 -10.65 -29.78 1.27
N ALA A 53 -9.82 -30.07 0.26
CA ALA A 53 -10.29 -30.70 -0.97
C ALA A 53 -10.68 -32.16 -0.67
N LYS A 54 -11.90 -32.55 -1.04
CA LYS A 54 -12.43 -33.89 -0.79
C LYS A 54 -11.87 -34.88 -1.81
N ASP A 55 -11.88 -34.47 -3.07
CA ASP A 55 -11.25 -35.19 -4.18
C ASP A 55 -10.20 -34.27 -4.82
N PRO A 56 -8.98 -34.22 -4.25
CA PRO A 56 -7.97 -33.25 -4.65
C PRO A 56 -7.34 -33.62 -5.99
N VAL A 57 -7.19 -32.62 -6.84
CA VAL A 57 -6.46 -32.66 -8.10
C VAL A 57 -5.48 -31.51 -8.17
N ILE A 58 -4.33 -31.70 -8.79
CA ILE A 58 -3.26 -30.70 -8.89
C ILE A 58 -2.96 -30.38 -10.35
N THR A 59 -2.66 -29.11 -10.63
CA THR A 59 -2.13 -28.68 -11.93
C THR A 59 -0.62 -28.96 -12.01
N GLN A 60 -0.07 -28.96 -13.23
CA GLN A 60 1.38 -29.05 -13.41
C GLN A 60 2.17 -27.92 -12.72
N ASP A 61 1.51 -26.79 -12.49
CA ASP A 61 2.06 -25.63 -11.79
C ASP A 61 1.90 -25.71 -10.26
N GLY A 62 1.45 -26.84 -9.70
CA GLY A 62 1.44 -27.05 -8.26
C GLY A 62 0.19 -26.57 -7.50
N TYR A 63 -0.86 -26.11 -8.18
CA TYR A 63 -2.09 -25.63 -7.52
C TYR A 63 -3.12 -26.73 -7.31
N ILE A 64 -3.57 -26.91 -6.07
CA ILE A 64 -4.54 -27.95 -5.68
C ILE A 64 -5.98 -27.44 -5.76
N TYR A 65 -6.86 -28.24 -6.35
CA TYR A 65 -8.30 -27.98 -6.46
C TYR A 65 -9.10 -29.20 -6.02
N ASP A 66 -10.35 -28.99 -5.64
CA ASP A 66 -11.34 -30.06 -5.57
C ASP A 66 -11.85 -30.34 -6.99
N ARG A 67 -11.89 -31.62 -7.38
CA ARG A 67 -12.23 -32.07 -8.74
C ARG A 67 -13.57 -31.53 -9.22
N ALA A 68 -14.60 -31.53 -8.37
CA ALA A 68 -15.94 -31.06 -8.74
C ALA A 68 -15.91 -29.56 -9.04
N THR A 69 -15.25 -28.79 -8.17
CA THR A 69 -15.20 -27.33 -8.27
C THR A 69 -14.41 -26.88 -9.50
N ILE A 70 -13.24 -27.47 -9.76
CA ILE A 70 -12.43 -27.08 -10.93
C ILE A 70 -13.11 -27.49 -12.24
N LEU A 71 -13.87 -28.59 -12.25
CA LEU A 71 -14.65 -29.00 -13.40
C LEU A 71 -15.78 -28.00 -13.69
N GLU A 72 -16.50 -27.55 -12.67
CA GLU A 72 -17.54 -26.52 -12.79
C GLU A 72 -16.94 -25.20 -13.31
N TYR A 73 -15.77 -24.81 -12.79
CA TYR A 73 -15.02 -23.67 -13.31
C TYR A 73 -14.69 -23.83 -14.81
N ILE A 74 -14.15 -24.98 -15.23
CA ILE A 74 -13.83 -25.22 -16.64
C ILE A 74 -15.10 -25.15 -17.52
N LEU A 75 -16.22 -25.70 -17.05
CA LEU A 75 -17.49 -25.68 -17.78
C LEU A 75 -18.06 -24.27 -17.90
N SER A 76 -18.04 -23.49 -16.82
CA SER A 76 -18.49 -22.08 -16.83
C SER A 76 -17.63 -21.23 -17.77
N GLN A 77 -16.30 -21.37 -17.72
CA GLN A 77 -15.40 -20.65 -18.63
C GLN A 77 -15.65 -21.03 -20.09
N LYS A 78 -15.87 -22.31 -20.40
CA LYS A 78 -16.24 -22.74 -21.77
C LYS A 78 -17.58 -22.16 -22.22
N ALA A 79 -18.57 -22.09 -21.33
CA ALA A 79 -19.87 -21.50 -21.62
C ALA A 79 -19.75 -20.00 -21.91
N ASP A 80 -18.95 -19.28 -21.12
CA ASP A 80 -18.67 -17.85 -21.29
C ASP A 80 -17.89 -17.57 -22.57
N ILE A 81 -16.87 -18.37 -22.88
CA ILE A 81 -16.11 -18.28 -24.14
C ILE A 81 -17.07 -18.48 -25.33
N LYS A 82 -17.93 -19.50 -25.29
CA LYS A 82 -18.95 -19.76 -26.32
C LYS A 82 -19.94 -18.60 -26.45
N ARG A 83 -20.37 -18.01 -25.34
CA ARG A 83 -21.25 -16.83 -25.32
C ARG A 83 -20.57 -15.63 -25.97
N ARG A 84 -19.33 -15.33 -25.60
CA ARG A 84 -18.53 -14.24 -26.18
C ARG A 84 -18.26 -14.46 -27.67
N GLN A 85 -17.98 -15.69 -28.09
CA GLN A 85 -17.84 -16.06 -29.51
C GLN A 85 -19.12 -15.77 -30.30
N LYS A 86 -20.29 -16.17 -29.79
CA LYS A 86 -21.58 -15.89 -30.44
C LYS A 86 -21.88 -14.39 -30.55
N ILE A 87 -21.50 -13.60 -29.55
CA ILE A 87 -21.64 -12.14 -29.60
C ILE A 87 -20.69 -11.54 -30.65
N TYR A 88 -19.43 -11.98 -30.67
CA TYR A 88 -18.44 -11.55 -31.65
C TYR A 88 -18.86 -11.90 -33.09
N GLU A 89 -19.42 -13.10 -33.32
CA GLU A 89 -19.96 -13.52 -34.61
C GLU A 89 -21.13 -12.64 -35.06
N LYS A 90 -22.04 -12.28 -34.14
CA LYS A 90 -23.14 -11.36 -34.43
C LYS A 90 -22.63 -9.95 -34.74
N GLN A 91 -21.64 -9.46 -34.00
CA GLN A 91 -20.99 -8.17 -34.27
C GLN A 91 -20.36 -8.17 -35.67
N ARG A 92 -19.60 -9.21 -36.01
CA ARG A 92 -19.00 -9.37 -37.34
C ARG A 92 -20.05 -9.45 -38.45
N GLY A 93 -21.16 -10.15 -38.23
CA GLY A 93 -22.28 -10.22 -39.17
C GLY A 93 -22.96 -8.87 -39.38
N ARG A 94 -23.18 -8.10 -38.31
CA ARG A 94 -23.73 -6.73 -38.38
C ARG A 94 -22.79 -5.81 -39.15
N ALA A 95 -21.50 -5.81 -38.83
CA ALA A 95 -20.50 -5.01 -39.51
C ALA A 95 -20.40 -5.36 -41.01
N ALA A 96 -20.48 -6.65 -41.37
CA ALA A 96 -20.48 -7.09 -42.75
C ALA A 96 -21.73 -6.62 -43.52
N ARG A 97 -22.92 -6.66 -42.89
CA ARG A 97 -24.17 -6.16 -43.49
C ARG A 97 -24.13 -4.64 -43.68
N GLU A 98 -23.70 -3.90 -42.66
CA GLU A 98 -23.54 -2.44 -42.75
C GLU A 98 -22.50 -2.04 -43.82
N ALA A 99 -21.42 -2.82 -43.97
CA ALA A 99 -20.44 -2.60 -45.04
C ALA A 99 -21.04 -2.89 -46.44
N LEU A 100 -21.90 -3.91 -46.58
CA LEU A 100 -22.59 -4.20 -47.83
C LEU A 100 -23.61 -3.12 -48.19
N GLU A 101 -24.40 -2.65 -47.22
CA GLU A 101 -25.35 -1.55 -47.37
C GLU A 101 -24.64 -0.26 -47.75
N LYS A 102 -23.51 0.07 -47.10
CA LYS A 102 -22.66 1.22 -47.49
C LYS A 102 -22.13 1.09 -48.92
N LYS A 103 -21.72 -0.11 -49.36
CA LYS A 103 -21.28 -0.34 -50.74
C LYS A 103 -22.42 -0.17 -51.74
N LYS A 104 -23.62 -0.67 -51.43
CA LYS A 104 -24.83 -0.49 -52.27
C LYS A 104 -25.24 0.97 -52.33
N ALA A 105 -25.30 1.66 -51.20
CA ALA A 105 -25.61 3.09 -51.15
C ALA A 105 -24.61 3.92 -51.94
N ALA A 106 -23.30 3.61 -51.84
CA ALA A 106 -22.27 4.28 -52.65
C ALA A 106 -22.41 3.96 -54.16
N GLN A 107 -22.87 2.77 -54.54
CA GLN A 107 -23.18 2.44 -55.94
C GLN A 107 -24.43 3.19 -56.43
N GLU A 108 -25.50 3.26 -55.64
CA GLU A 108 -26.71 4.01 -55.97
C GLU A 108 -26.45 5.51 -56.04
N GLU A 109 -25.60 6.06 -55.17
CA GLU A 109 -25.17 7.45 -55.22
C GLU A 109 -24.37 7.74 -56.49
N LYS A 110 -23.44 6.85 -56.86
CA LYS A 110 -22.73 6.94 -58.15
C LYS A 110 -23.68 6.84 -59.35
N ALA A 111 -24.68 5.96 -59.29
CA ALA A 111 -25.69 5.83 -60.35
C ALA A 111 -26.59 7.07 -60.43
N ARG A 112 -26.99 7.65 -59.29
CA ARG A 112 -27.73 8.93 -59.26
C ARG A 112 -26.89 10.08 -59.77
N ALA A 113 -25.61 10.17 -59.38
CA ALA A 113 -24.70 11.18 -59.91
C ALA A 113 -24.53 11.05 -61.44
N PHE A 114 -24.45 9.82 -61.95
CA PHE A 114 -24.41 9.54 -63.38
C PHE A 114 -25.72 9.92 -64.10
N MET A 115 -26.90 9.62 -63.52
CA MET A 115 -28.18 10.06 -64.08
C MET A 115 -28.35 11.58 -64.02
N ALA A 116 -27.91 12.22 -62.94
CA ALA A 116 -27.96 13.67 -62.78
C ALA A 116 -27.12 14.39 -63.85
N LEU A 117 -25.96 13.83 -64.22
CA LEU A 117 -25.15 14.30 -65.35
C LEU A 117 -25.83 14.12 -66.72
N ASN A 118 -26.74 13.15 -66.86
CA ASN A 118 -27.52 12.93 -68.08
C ASN A 118 -28.85 13.70 -68.12
N THR A 119 -29.27 14.33 -67.01
CA THR A 119 -30.46 15.21 -66.92
C THR A 119 -30.12 16.70 -67.01
N LEU A 120 -28.98 17.04 -67.60
CA LEU A 120 -28.63 18.40 -68.01
C LEU A 120 -29.46 18.80 -69.24
N ASP A 121 -30.77 19.01 -69.07
CA ASP A 121 -31.57 19.76 -70.06
C ASP A 121 -32.83 20.46 -69.53
N THR A 122 -33.14 20.40 -68.22
CA THR A 122 -34.21 21.26 -67.67
C THR A 122 -33.84 21.82 -66.29
N HIS A 123 -33.00 22.86 -66.29
CA HIS A 123 -32.68 23.65 -65.11
C HIS A 123 -33.86 24.54 -64.72
N SER A 124 -34.60 24.16 -63.68
CA SER A 124 -35.32 25.07 -62.76
C SER A 124 -36.16 24.31 -61.73
N LYS A 125 -36.67 23.11 -62.05
CA LYS A 125 -37.55 22.36 -61.13
C LYS A 125 -36.82 21.40 -60.17
N ALA A 126 -35.64 20.90 -60.54
CA ALA A 126 -34.90 19.93 -59.73
C ALA A 126 -34.27 20.52 -58.45
N SER A 127 -33.92 21.82 -58.45
CA SER A 127 -33.28 22.47 -57.29
C SER A 127 -34.25 22.70 -56.13
N ALA A 128 -35.54 22.86 -56.40
CA ALA A 128 -36.56 23.08 -55.37
C ALA A 128 -36.89 21.77 -54.62
N GLN A 129 -37.03 20.65 -55.34
CA GLN A 129 -37.30 19.34 -54.74
C GLN A 129 -36.12 18.79 -53.91
N ALA A 130 -34.88 19.12 -54.30
CA ALA A 130 -33.69 18.76 -53.52
C ALA A 130 -33.62 19.50 -52.17
N ALA A 131 -34.01 20.78 -52.14
CA ALA A 131 -34.04 21.58 -50.91
C ALA A 131 -35.15 21.13 -49.95
N GLU A 132 -36.32 20.75 -50.48
CA GLU A 132 -37.45 20.27 -49.69
C GLU A 132 -37.17 18.89 -49.06
N SER A 133 -36.51 17.99 -49.80
CA SER A 133 -36.08 16.68 -49.29
C SER A 133 -35.01 16.80 -48.20
N ALA A 134 -34.13 17.80 -48.29
CA ALA A 134 -33.12 18.09 -47.26
C ALA A 134 -33.74 18.70 -45.98
N ALA A 135 -34.80 19.50 -46.11
CA ALA A 135 -35.53 20.05 -44.97
C ALA A 135 -36.31 18.98 -44.19
N LEU A 136 -36.96 18.04 -44.90
CA LEU A 136 -37.67 16.91 -44.30
C LEU A 136 -36.75 15.92 -43.57
N ALA A 137 -35.53 15.71 -44.06
CA ALA A 137 -34.54 14.84 -43.41
C ALA A 137 -34.00 15.39 -42.07
N ASN A 138 -34.02 16.73 -41.89
CA ASN A 138 -33.57 17.38 -40.66
C ASN A 138 -34.63 17.37 -39.54
N LEU A 139 -35.91 17.26 -39.89
CA LEU A 139 -37.02 17.14 -38.93
C LEU A 139 -37.05 15.77 -38.21
N SER A 140 -36.46 14.73 -38.79
CA SER A 140 -36.49 13.38 -38.19
C SER A 140 -35.39 13.11 -37.15
N LYS A 141 -34.50 14.08 -36.86
CA LYS A 141 -33.29 13.87 -36.04
C LYS A 141 -33.14 14.78 -34.81
N GLY A 142 -34.15 15.56 -34.42
CA GLY A 142 -34.04 16.51 -33.29
C GLY A 142 -35.16 16.40 -32.25
N ASN A 143 -34.78 16.22 -31.00
CA ASN A 143 -35.60 16.26 -29.78
C ASN A 143 -36.65 17.40 -29.78
N ALA A 144 -37.94 17.05 -29.78
CA ALA A 144 -39.01 17.96 -29.42
C ALA A 144 -39.40 17.74 -27.94
N LYS A 145 -39.14 18.74 -27.09
CA LYS A 145 -39.76 18.87 -25.77
C LYS A 145 -40.68 20.08 -25.84
N LEU A 146 -41.97 19.85 -26.09
CA LEU A 146 -43.01 20.82 -25.77
C LEU A 146 -44.31 20.07 -25.41
N THR A 147 -45.02 20.70 -24.49
CA THR A 147 -46.11 20.24 -23.64
C THR A 147 -47.46 20.04 -24.35
N SER A 148 -48.18 18.98 -24.00
CA SER A 148 -49.65 19.01 -23.91
C SER A 148 -50.13 17.94 -22.92
N VAL A 149 -50.88 18.40 -21.92
CA VAL A 149 -51.63 17.60 -20.97
C VAL A 149 -52.80 16.97 -21.71
N GLU A 150 -52.82 15.65 -21.83
CA GLU A 150 -54.05 14.89 -21.99
C GLU A 150 -53.85 13.49 -21.39
N SER A 151 -54.85 13.09 -20.63
CA SER A 151 -54.89 11.99 -19.69
C SER A 151 -54.94 10.63 -20.38
N ASP A 152 -53.99 9.74 -20.07
CA ASP A 152 -54.17 8.29 -20.18
C ASP A 152 -53.29 7.59 -19.13
N TYR A 153 -53.90 7.26 -17.99
CA TYR A 153 -53.26 6.50 -16.91
C TYR A 153 -53.18 5.02 -17.29
N LYS A 154 -51.99 4.52 -17.61
CA LYS A 154 -51.68 3.09 -17.72
C LYS A 154 -51.09 2.58 -16.39
N PRO A 155 -51.60 1.50 -15.77
CA PRO A 155 -51.02 0.97 -14.54
C PRO A 155 -49.67 0.31 -14.87
N GLY A 156 -48.58 0.80 -14.26
CA GLY A 156 -47.23 0.21 -14.40
C GLY A 156 -46.07 1.20 -14.46
N THR A 157 -46.32 2.51 -14.55
CA THR A 157 -45.27 3.54 -14.67
C THR A 157 -45.14 4.46 -13.45
N ALA A 158 -45.68 4.06 -12.29
CA ALA A 158 -45.30 4.69 -11.03
C ALA A 158 -43.96 4.09 -10.58
N ALA A 159 -42.91 4.92 -10.59
CA ALA A 159 -41.61 4.60 -10.04
C ALA A 159 -41.78 4.15 -8.58
N SER A 160 -41.73 2.85 -8.35
CA SER A 160 -41.68 2.31 -7.01
C SER A 160 -40.37 2.75 -6.37
N PHE A 161 -40.46 3.40 -5.21
CA PHE A 161 -39.34 3.82 -4.37
C PHE A 161 -38.33 2.69 -4.07
N TRP A 162 -38.73 1.43 -4.27
CA TRP A 162 -37.95 0.22 -4.04
C TRP A 162 -37.29 -0.38 -5.30
N THR A 163 -37.41 0.24 -6.46
CA THR A 163 -36.72 -0.21 -7.69
C THR A 163 -35.89 0.92 -8.26
N ILE A 164 -34.57 0.70 -8.37
CA ILE A 164 -33.64 1.58 -9.08
C ILE A 164 -34.12 1.68 -10.53
N SER A 165 -34.75 2.80 -10.87
CA SER A 165 -35.00 3.16 -12.26
C SER A 165 -33.72 3.79 -12.80
N PRO A 166 -33.17 3.29 -13.92
CA PRO A 166 -31.96 3.87 -14.50
C PRO A 166 -32.28 5.27 -15.01
N ASP A 167 -31.55 6.26 -14.51
CA ASP A 167 -31.62 7.64 -14.97
C ASP A 167 -31.47 7.70 -16.49
N THR A 168 -32.52 8.18 -17.15
CA THR A 168 -32.55 8.45 -18.58
C THR A 168 -31.87 9.79 -18.83
N ASN A 169 -30.54 9.80 -18.74
CA ASN A 169 -29.70 10.79 -19.38
C ASN A 169 -28.38 10.13 -19.80
N ASN A 170 -28.24 9.92 -21.12
CA ASN A 170 -27.01 9.58 -21.84
C ASN A 170 -26.33 8.22 -21.58
N PHE A 171 -27.10 7.13 -21.60
CA PHE A 171 -26.56 5.85 -22.07
C PHE A 171 -27.07 5.56 -23.48
N THR A 172 -26.43 6.15 -24.49
CA THR A 172 -26.29 5.41 -25.74
C THR A 172 -25.56 4.12 -25.37
N LYS A 173 -26.24 2.98 -25.49
CA LYS A 173 -25.55 1.68 -25.55
C LYS A 173 -24.62 1.74 -26.76
N GLN A 174 -23.43 2.30 -26.57
CA GLN A 174 -22.28 1.88 -27.35
C GLN A 174 -22.05 0.43 -26.92
N ASP A 175 -22.59 -0.50 -27.70
CA ASP A 175 -22.11 -1.88 -27.66
C ASP A 175 -20.61 -1.78 -27.91
N VAL A 176 -19.81 -1.85 -26.84
CA VAL A 176 -18.36 -1.85 -26.94
C VAL A 176 -17.99 -3.03 -27.82
N ASP A 177 -17.35 -2.79 -28.96
CA ASP A 177 -16.89 -3.85 -29.85
C ASP A 177 -15.98 -4.78 -29.06
N ILE A 178 -16.41 -6.05 -28.94
CA ILE A 178 -15.70 -7.01 -28.10
C ILE A 178 -14.56 -7.58 -28.96
N PRO A 179 -13.30 -7.57 -28.49
CA PRO A 179 -12.20 -8.16 -29.24
C PRO A 179 -12.41 -9.68 -29.40
N LYS A 180 -11.74 -10.28 -30.41
CA LYS A 180 -11.83 -11.73 -30.67
C LYS A 180 -11.55 -12.52 -29.38
N PRO A 181 -12.50 -13.32 -28.88
CA PRO A 181 -12.33 -14.04 -27.63
C PRO A 181 -11.29 -15.16 -27.75
N ASP A 182 -10.39 -15.25 -26.76
CA ASP A 182 -9.43 -16.36 -26.59
C ASP A 182 -10.20 -17.67 -26.30
N PRO A 183 -10.04 -18.75 -27.09
CA PRO A 183 -10.73 -20.01 -26.86
C PRO A 183 -10.16 -20.84 -25.71
N VAL A 184 -9.02 -20.43 -25.12
CA VAL A 184 -8.31 -21.21 -24.11
C VAL A 184 -8.84 -20.92 -22.72
N VAL A 185 -9.31 -21.96 -22.02
CA VAL A 185 -9.58 -21.90 -20.57
C VAL A 185 -8.24 -21.83 -19.84
N ARG A 186 -8.10 -20.89 -18.90
CA ARG A 186 -6.86 -20.66 -18.15
C ARG A 186 -7.03 -21.01 -16.68
N CYS A 187 -5.93 -21.39 -16.05
CA CYS A 187 -5.88 -21.62 -14.61
C CYS A 187 -6.13 -20.28 -13.88
N PRO A 188 -7.03 -20.24 -12.88
CA PRO A 188 -7.33 -19.01 -12.16
C PRO A 188 -6.15 -18.51 -11.32
N MET A 189 -5.24 -19.41 -10.91
CA MET A 189 -4.06 -19.04 -10.13
C MET A 189 -2.84 -18.72 -11.00
N SER A 190 -2.53 -19.55 -12.01
CA SER A 190 -1.30 -19.40 -12.82
C SER A 190 -1.47 -18.68 -14.16
N GLY A 191 -2.69 -18.48 -14.64
CA GLY A 191 -2.98 -17.89 -15.97
C GLY A 191 -2.59 -18.77 -17.17
N LYS A 192 -2.01 -19.96 -16.96
CA LYS A 192 -1.62 -20.90 -18.01
C LYS A 192 -2.82 -21.69 -18.55
N PRO A 193 -2.76 -22.26 -19.77
CA PRO A 193 -3.82 -23.11 -20.32
C PRO A 193 -4.17 -24.27 -19.38
N LEU A 194 -5.46 -24.44 -19.10
CA LEU A 194 -5.98 -25.47 -18.20
C LEU A 194 -6.89 -26.43 -18.97
N ARG A 195 -6.52 -27.72 -18.99
CA ARG A 195 -7.37 -28.79 -19.52
C ARG A 195 -7.59 -29.82 -18.42
N TYR A 196 -8.81 -30.37 -18.36
CA TYR A 196 -9.17 -31.37 -17.37
C TYR A 196 -8.24 -32.60 -17.40
N LYS A 197 -7.83 -33.03 -18.60
CA LYS A 197 -6.92 -34.17 -18.79
C LYS A 197 -5.49 -33.94 -18.27
N ASP A 198 -5.10 -32.69 -18.02
CA ASP A 198 -3.78 -32.36 -17.50
C ASP A 198 -3.76 -32.32 -15.96
N LEU A 199 -4.92 -32.52 -15.31
CA LEU A 199 -5.03 -32.56 -13.87
C LEU A 199 -4.62 -33.94 -13.35
N VAL A 200 -3.77 -33.94 -12.32
CA VAL A 200 -3.27 -35.14 -11.68
C VAL A 200 -4.03 -35.34 -10.37
N THR A 201 -4.51 -36.55 -10.11
CA THR A 201 -5.17 -36.89 -8.84
C THR A 201 -4.15 -36.87 -7.71
N VAL A 202 -4.49 -36.27 -6.57
CA VAL A 202 -3.63 -36.22 -5.39
C VAL A 202 -4.14 -37.22 -4.35
N ASN A 203 -3.26 -38.09 -3.88
CA ASN A 203 -3.53 -39.09 -2.87
C ASN A 203 -2.79 -38.73 -1.58
N PHE A 204 -3.48 -37.98 -0.71
CA PHE A 204 -2.94 -37.65 0.61
C PHE A 204 -2.99 -38.85 1.56
N THR A 205 -1.90 -39.10 2.28
CA THR A 205 -1.87 -40.10 3.35
C THR A 205 -2.34 -39.44 4.65
N ASN A 206 -3.31 -40.04 5.33
CA ASN A 206 -3.82 -39.53 6.61
C ASN A 206 -2.92 -39.97 7.77
N LEU A 207 -2.92 -39.19 8.85
CA LEU A 207 -2.28 -39.59 10.11
C LEU A 207 -3.15 -40.66 10.81
N ASP A 208 -2.58 -41.83 11.11
CA ASP A 208 -3.27 -42.88 11.86
C ASP A 208 -3.33 -42.51 13.35
N PRO A 209 -4.53 -42.44 13.97
CA PRO A 209 -4.67 -42.03 15.38
C PRO A 209 -4.06 -43.03 16.37
N ASP A 210 -3.97 -44.32 16.02
CA ASP A 210 -3.52 -45.41 16.90
C ASP A 210 -1.99 -45.62 16.89
N SER A 211 -1.26 -44.92 16.02
CA SER A 211 0.21 -45.03 15.91
C SER A 211 0.97 -44.32 17.04
N SER A 212 0.26 -43.62 17.92
CA SER A 212 0.79 -42.91 19.10
C SER A 212 1.22 -43.81 20.27
N SER A 213 1.28 -45.14 20.07
CA SER A 213 1.64 -46.12 21.12
C SER A 213 3.09 -46.63 21.07
N ASN A 214 3.88 -46.34 20.04
CA ASN A 214 5.30 -46.77 20.00
C ASN A 214 6.24 -45.69 19.45
N GLY A 215 6.74 -44.84 20.35
CA GLY A 215 8.01 -44.12 20.18
C GLY A 215 7.93 -42.60 19.96
N GLN A 216 8.06 -41.83 21.05
CA GLN A 216 8.48 -40.43 21.12
C GLN A 216 7.69 -39.37 20.32
N VAL A 217 6.47 -39.05 20.77
CA VAL A 217 6.01 -37.66 20.82
C VAL A 217 5.41 -37.40 22.19
N LYS A 218 6.12 -36.69 23.08
CA LYS A 218 5.56 -36.23 24.36
C LYS A 218 4.55 -35.13 24.06
N THR A 219 3.27 -35.51 23.96
CA THR A 219 2.14 -34.59 23.86
C THR A 219 1.74 -34.10 25.25
N GLY A 220 2.19 -32.90 25.60
CA GLY A 220 1.56 -32.08 26.65
C GLY A 220 0.71 -30.99 25.99
N ASP A 221 -0.47 -30.74 26.55
CA ASP A 221 -1.51 -29.78 26.18
C ASP A 221 -2.52 -30.12 25.06
N SER A 222 -3.79 -30.19 25.47
CA SER A 222 -4.97 -30.65 24.74
C SER A 222 -5.65 -29.60 23.85
N SER A 223 -4.90 -28.63 23.30
CA SER A 223 -5.44 -27.62 22.37
C SER A 223 -4.86 -27.67 20.95
N THR A 224 -3.77 -28.43 20.75
CA THR A 224 -3.02 -28.57 19.49
C THR A 224 -3.39 -29.82 18.67
N THR A 225 -4.29 -30.67 19.15
CA THR A 225 -4.59 -31.99 18.55
C THR A 225 -5.34 -31.96 17.22
N ASN A 226 -5.83 -30.81 16.77
CA ASN A 226 -6.66 -30.70 15.56
C ASN A 226 -5.93 -30.32 14.25
N GLU A 227 -4.62 -30.09 14.26
CA GLU A 227 -3.95 -29.42 13.12
C GLU A 227 -3.18 -30.31 12.14
N ILE A 228 -2.78 -31.53 12.50
CA ILE A 228 -1.99 -32.40 11.60
C ILE A 228 -2.90 -33.51 11.06
N ARG A 229 -3.38 -33.34 9.83
CA ARG A 229 -4.29 -34.30 9.16
C ARG A 229 -3.59 -35.25 8.21
N ARG A 230 -2.49 -34.82 7.58
CA ARG A 230 -1.81 -35.57 6.52
C ARG A 230 -0.34 -35.78 6.85
N VAL A 231 0.21 -36.87 6.32
CA VAL A 231 1.62 -37.26 6.44
C VAL A 231 2.23 -37.54 5.08
N CYS A 232 3.56 -37.50 5.03
CA CYS A 232 4.35 -37.94 3.89
C CYS A 232 4.06 -39.41 3.58
N ALA A 233 3.82 -39.75 2.31
CA ALA A 233 3.52 -41.12 1.93
C ALA A 233 4.67 -42.10 2.26
N VAL A 234 5.92 -41.62 2.18
CA VAL A 234 7.14 -42.42 2.36
C VAL A 234 7.69 -42.30 3.78
N SER A 235 8.08 -41.11 4.23
CA SER A 235 8.72 -40.92 5.54
C SER A 235 7.76 -40.91 6.72
N LYS A 236 6.44 -40.80 6.47
CA LYS A 236 5.39 -40.61 7.48
C LYS A 236 5.53 -39.34 8.32
N ASP A 237 6.42 -38.42 7.93
CA ASP A 237 6.53 -37.11 8.58
C ASP A 237 5.25 -36.28 8.40
N PRO A 238 4.85 -35.49 9.39
CA PRO A 238 3.66 -34.64 9.31
C PRO A 238 3.80 -33.56 8.23
N LEU A 239 2.76 -33.44 7.38
CA LEU A 239 2.67 -32.39 6.36
C LEU A 239 1.93 -31.18 6.94
N THR A 240 2.57 -30.02 6.86
CA THR A 240 2.00 -28.72 7.28
C THR A 240 2.04 -27.75 6.10
N SER A 241 1.33 -26.63 6.16
CA SER A 241 1.39 -25.59 5.13
C SER A 241 2.79 -24.97 4.93
N SER A 242 3.72 -25.22 5.87
CA SER A 242 5.14 -24.85 5.76
C SER A 242 6.04 -25.95 5.19
N THR A 243 5.55 -27.19 5.09
CA THR A 243 6.33 -28.33 4.59
C THR A 243 6.33 -28.31 3.07
N ARG A 244 7.50 -28.11 2.44
CA ARG A 244 7.63 -28.27 0.98
C ARG A 244 7.41 -29.73 0.61
N CYS A 245 6.45 -29.96 -0.26
CA CYS A 245 6.06 -31.29 -0.70
C CYS A 245 5.90 -31.33 -2.23
N TYR A 246 6.04 -32.53 -2.76
CA TYR A 246 5.84 -32.85 -4.17
C TYR A 246 4.72 -33.88 -4.29
N VAL A 247 3.95 -33.77 -5.35
CA VAL A 247 3.06 -34.83 -5.84
C VAL A 247 3.80 -35.60 -6.92
N LEU A 248 3.88 -36.92 -6.76
CA LEU A 248 4.41 -37.81 -7.79
C LEU A 248 3.30 -38.10 -8.79
N ARG A 249 3.48 -37.76 -10.07
CA ARG A 249 2.42 -37.87 -11.08
C ARG A 249 1.84 -39.30 -11.22
N PRO A 250 2.64 -40.39 -11.26
CA PRO A 250 2.12 -41.73 -11.46
C PRO A 250 1.25 -42.23 -10.30
N SER A 251 1.74 -42.13 -9.05
CA SER A 251 0.99 -42.60 -7.88
C SER A 251 0.00 -41.57 -7.31
N GLY A 252 0.15 -40.30 -7.67
CA GLY A 252 -0.56 -39.19 -7.03
C GLY A 252 -0.10 -38.92 -5.59
N SER A 253 0.91 -39.62 -5.08
CA SER A 253 1.28 -39.58 -3.66
C SER A 253 2.02 -38.30 -3.30
N VAL A 254 1.78 -37.79 -2.09
CA VAL A 254 2.42 -36.58 -1.58
C VAL A 254 3.63 -36.95 -0.71
N VAL A 255 4.80 -36.46 -1.09
CA VAL A 255 6.08 -36.72 -0.42
C VAL A 255 6.78 -35.41 -0.05
N THR A 256 7.60 -35.43 1.00
CA THR A 256 8.40 -34.25 1.38
C THR A 256 9.51 -34.02 0.38
N ARG A 257 9.97 -32.77 0.29
CA ARG A 257 11.15 -32.40 -0.52
C ARG A 257 12.39 -33.22 -0.18
N GLU A 258 12.59 -33.54 1.10
CA GLU A 258 13.74 -34.35 1.53
C GLU A 258 13.74 -35.76 0.94
N VAL A 259 12.56 -36.41 0.88
CA VAL A 259 12.41 -37.71 0.24
C VAL A 259 12.72 -37.61 -1.25
N VAL A 260 12.25 -36.55 -1.91
CA VAL A 260 12.54 -36.31 -3.32
C VAL A 260 14.05 -36.16 -3.55
N GLU A 261 14.72 -35.31 -2.78
CA GLU A 261 16.14 -35.01 -2.98
C GLU A 261 17.08 -36.15 -2.58
N LYS A 262 16.81 -36.84 -1.47
CA LYS A 262 17.73 -37.85 -0.91
C LYS A 262 17.48 -39.26 -1.43
N ILE A 263 16.25 -39.56 -1.86
CA ILE A 263 15.82 -40.91 -2.27
C ILE A 263 15.41 -40.90 -3.74
N ILE A 264 14.33 -40.19 -4.09
CA ILE A 264 13.71 -40.34 -5.42
C ILE A 264 14.62 -39.84 -6.54
N ARG A 265 15.31 -38.71 -6.38
CA ARG A 265 16.21 -38.16 -7.41
C ARG A 265 17.43 -39.03 -7.72
N LYS A 266 17.77 -40.00 -6.85
CA LYS A 266 18.89 -40.93 -7.09
C LYS A 266 18.51 -42.03 -8.08
N GLU A 267 17.30 -42.56 -7.94
CA GLU A 267 16.84 -43.73 -8.70
C GLU A 267 15.79 -43.37 -9.76
N MET A 268 15.16 -42.20 -9.63
CA MET A 268 14.05 -41.70 -10.46
C MET A 268 12.96 -42.76 -10.64
N ILE A 269 12.53 -43.37 -9.53
CA ILE A 269 11.45 -44.35 -9.46
C ILE A 269 10.47 -43.91 -8.37
N ASP A 270 9.17 -44.03 -8.65
CA ASP A 270 8.12 -43.78 -7.67
C ASP A 270 8.13 -44.90 -6.61
N PRO A 271 8.42 -44.59 -5.33
CA PRO A 271 8.55 -45.62 -4.28
C PRO A 271 7.21 -46.26 -3.89
N ILE A 272 6.07 -45.71 -4.35
CA ILE A 272 4.73 -46.22 -4.02
C ILE A 272 4.21 -47.15 -5.11
N CYS A 273 4.40 -46.81 -6.39
CA CYS A 273 3.90 -47.63 -7.50
C CYS A 273 4.98 -48.33 -8.34
N GLY A 274 6.26 -48.01 -8.15
CA GLY A 274 7.39 -48.65 -8.83
C GLY A 274 7.63 -48.18 -10.27
N GLU A 275 6.91 -47.16 -10.75
CA GLU A 275 7.09 -46.63 -12.11
C GLU A 275 8.31 -45.68 -12.20
N LYS A 276 8.96 -45.64 -13.38
CA LYS A 276 10.05 -44.69 -13.63
C LYS A 276 9.50 -43.27 -13.74
N LEU A 277 10.16 -42.34 -13.06
CA LEU A 277 9.82 -40.92 -13.02
C LEU A 277 10.71 -40.11 -13.95
N THR A 278 10.15 -39.03 -14.49
CA THR A 278 10.90 -37.92 -15.08
C THR A 278 10.81 -36.68 -14.19
N GLU A 279 11.63 -35.66 -14.42
CA GLU A 279 11.52 -34.38 -13.69
C GLU A 279 10.14 -33.75 -13.83
N SER A 280 9.45 -33.98 -14.96
CA SER A 280 8.09 -33.46 -15.17
C SER A 280 7.03 -34.15 -14.31
N ASP A 281 7.33 -35.33 -13.76
CA ASP A 281 6.44 -36.10 -12.90
C ASP A 281 6.56 -35.70 -11.42
N LEU A 282 7.55 -34.86 -11.08
CA LEU A 282 7.74 -34.29 -9.76
C LEU A 282 7.05 -32.90 -9.71
N ILE A 283 5.80 -32.85 -9.28
CA ILE A 283 5.03 -31.61 -9.23
C ILE A 283 5.18 -31.00 -7.84
N GLU A 284 5.94 -29.90 -7.69
CA GLU A 284 6.03 -29.18 -6.42
C GLU A 284 4.67 -28.57 -6.08
N VAL A 285 4.20 -28.75 -4.84
CA VAL A 285 2.94 -28.15 -4.39
C VAL A 285 3.19 -26.69 -4.05
N GLU A 286 2.45 -25.79 -4.70
CA GLU A 286 2.54 -24.36 -4.47
C GLU A 286 1.86 -23.98 -3.14
N CYS A 287 2.69 -23.81 -2.12
CA CYS A 287 2.36 -23.11 -0.89
C CYS A 287 2.65 -21.62 -1.10
N CYS A 288 1.66 -20.75 -0.88
CA CYS A 288 1.73 -19.29 -1.06
C CYS A 288 3.14 -18.72 -0.78
N GLU A 289 3.95 -18.46 -1.82
CA GLU A 289 5.32 -17.95 -1.63
C GLU A 289 5.26 -16.45 -1.29
N LEU A 290 6.18 -15.97 -0.44
CA LEU A 290 6.24 -14.55 -0.06
C LEU A 290 6.38 -13.61 -1.27
N PHE A 291 7.02 -14.05 -2.35
CA PHE A 291 7.18 -13.25 -3.56
C PHE A 291 5.85 -13.06 -4.31
N ASP A 292 4.98 -14.07 -4.30
CA ASP A 292 3.66 -14.00 -4.94
C ASP A 292 2.71 -13.07 -4.18
N ILE A 293 2.80 -13.03 -2.84
CA ILE A 293 2.04 -12.12 -1.99
C ILE A 293 2.41 -10.65 -2.25
N VAL A 294 3.66 -10.39 -2.65
CA VAL A 294 4.25 -9.05 -2.74
C VAL A 294 4.07 -8.42 -4.12
N GLY A 295 3.98 -9.20 -5.20
CA GLY A 295 3.83 -8.70 -6.57
C GLY A 295 2.40 -8.36 -7.00
N GLU A 296 1.39 -8.73 -6.22
CA GLU A 296 0.00 -8.60 -6.65
C GLU A 296 -0.49 -7.13 -6.65
N GLY A 297 -0.67 -6.56 -7.84
CA GLY A 297 -1.37 -5.28 -8.02
C GLY A 297 -0.54 -4.03 -7.73
N VAL A 298 0.80 -4.14 -7.67
CA VAL A 298 1.75 -3.04 -7.43
C VAL A 298 2.97 -3.18 -8.36
N PRO A 299 3.62 -2.08 -8.80
CA PRO A 299 4.81 -2.17 -9.62
C PRO A 299 5.97 -2.79 -8.83
N ALA A 300 6.71 -3.69 -9.47
CA ALA A 300 7.86 -4.37 -8.89
C ALA A 300 9.11 -4.06 -9.72
N PHE A 301 10.21 -3.75 -9.05
CA PHE A 301 11.50 -3.39 -9.66
C PHE A 301 12.55 -4.40 -9.24
N HIS A 302 13.40 -4.79 -10.19
CA HIS A 302 14.49 -5.73 -9.94
C HIS A 302 15.79 -4.96 -9.83
N ILE A 303 16.60 -5.31 -8.84
CA ILE A 303 17.92 -4.71 -8.63
C ILE A 303 18.95 -5.79 -8.34
N ASP A 304 20.20 -5.49 -8.68
CA ASP A 304 21.34 -6.24 -8.18
C ASP A 304 21.71 -5.76 -6.77
N SER A 305 22.30 -6.65 -5.97
CA SER A 305 22.73 -6.37 -4.60
C SER A 305 23.63 -5.12 -4.50
N ASN A 306 24.53 -4.90 -5.46
CA ASN A 306 25.47 -3.77 -5.49
C ASN A 306 24.79 -2.40 -5.76
N GLN A 307 23.56 -2.38 -6.27
CA GLN A 307 22.83 -1.14 -6.51
C GLN A 307 22.24 -0.54 -5.23
N LEU A 308 22.19 -1.29 -4.13
CA LEU A 308 21.71 -0.79 -2.84
C LEU A 308 22.87 -0.50 -1.89
N GLU A 309 22.98 0.75 -1.44
CA GLU A 309 23.88 1.21 -0.39
C GLU A 309 23.08 1.66 0.85
N ILE A 310 23.46 1.17 2.03
CA ILE A 310 22.84 1.55 3.31
C ILE A 310 23.64 2.69 3.94
N LEU A 311 22.99 3.83 4.15
CA LEU A 311 23.61 5.04 4.72
C LEU A 311 23.48 5.02 6.25
N ASN A 312 24.53 4.55 6.93
CA ASN A 312 24.47 4.23 8.36
C ASN A 312 24.53 5.44 9.30
N SER A 313 24.76 6.66 8.81
CA SER A 313 24.90 7.85 9.66
C SER A 313 24.22 9.10 9.08
N PRO A 314 23.84 10.07 9.95
CA PRO A 314 23.37 11.39 9.53
C PRO A 314 24.31 12.11 8.55
N LYS A 315 25.62 11.99 8.78
CA LYS A 315 26.67 12.59 7.95
C LYS A 315 26.65 11.98 6.54
N THR A 316 26.69 10.66 6.43
CA THR A 316 26.65 9.96 5.14
C THR A 316 25.35 10.21 4.39
N PHE A 317 24.23 10.37 5.11
CA PHE A 317 22.95 10.73 4.51
C PHE A 317 22.99 12.13 3.88
N PHE A 318 23.47 13.12 4.62
CA PHE A 318 23.62 14.48 4.14
C PHE A 318 24.61 14.58 2.97
N GLU A 319 25.77 13.95 3.07
CA GLU A 319 26.77 13.90 2.00
C GLU A 319 26.24 13.23 0.73
N ALA A 320 25.41 12.18 0.85
CA ALA A 320 24.78 11.54 -0.30
C ALA A 320 23.80 12.48 -1.02
N ILE A 321 22.99 13.24 -0.27
CA ILE A 321 22.07 14.24 -0.83
C ILE A 321 22.86 15.36 -1.51
N GLU A 322 23.84 15.93 -0.84
CA GLU A 322 24.63 17.03 -1.37
C GLU A 322 25.39 16.62 -2.64
N ASN A 323 26.06 15.46 -2.61
CA ASN A 323 26.73 14.92 -3.78
C ASN A 323 25.76 14.61 -4.92
N GLY A 324 24.57 14.10 -4.60
CA GLY A 324 23.50 13.88 -5.58
C GLY A 324 23.08 15.19 -6.25
N ILE A 325 22.86 16.25 -5.46
CA ILE A 325 22.54 17.59 -5.98
C ILE A 325 23.65 18.10 -6.88
N MET A 326 24.91 18.04 -6.44
CA MET A 326 26.04 18.58 -7.20
C MET A 326 26.30 17.84 -8.52
N LYS A 327 26.07 16.52 -8.54
CA LYS A 327 26.35 15.67 -9.71
C LYS A 327 25.18 15.54 -10.68
N ALA A 328 23.96 15.86 -10.25
CA ALA A 328 22.78 15.74 -11.08
C ALA A 328 22.90 16.57 -12.36
N ARG A 329 22.58 15.95 -13.50
CA ARG A 329 22.65 16.58 -14.82
C ARG A 329 21.28 16.90 -15.39
N ASN A 330 20.30 16.02 -15.16
CA ASN A 330 19.00 16.09 -15.81
C ASN A 330 17.89 16.49 -14.83
N ARG A 331 17.82 15.84 -13.67
CA ARG A 331 16.71 16.02 -12.72
C ARG A 331 17.12 15.88 -11.26
N VAL A 332 16.50 16.73 -10.45
CA VAL A 332 16.48 16.59 -8.99
C VAL A 332 15.01 16.62 -8.54
N ALA A 333 14.57 15.60 -7.81
CA ALA A 333 13.23 15.59 -7.23
C ALA A 333 13.29 15.23 -5.74
N LEU A 334 12.76 16.11 -4.90
CA LEU A 334 12.85 16.00 -3.45
C LEU A 334 11.45 16.01 -2.86
N SER A 335 11.13 15.03 -2.04
CA SER A 335 9.94 15.02 -1.18
C SER A 335 10.42 14.98 0.26
N THR A 336 9.91 15.89 1.11
CA THR A 336 10.24 15.90 2.54
C THR A 336 9.12 16.57 3.33
N LEU A 337 9.03 16.37 4.66
CA LEU A 337 7.96 17.06 5.43
C LEU A 337 8.19 18.57 5.42
N TYR A 338 9.44 18.99 5.62
CA TYR A 338 9.88 20.38 5.59
C TYR A 338 11.38 20.43 5.28
N LEU A 339 11.82 21.55 4.71
CA LEU A 339 13.22 21.93 4.65
C LEU A 339 13.53 22.80 5.89
N GLY A 340 14.55 22.45 6.67
CA GLY A 340 15.01 23.28 7.77
C GLY A 340 15.67 24.57 7.30
N THR A 341 16.16 25.38 8.22
CA THR A 341 16.71 26.72 7.94
C THR A 341 18.10 26.92 8.57
N GLY A 342 18.81 25.83 8.83
CA GLY A 342 20.17 25.85 9.33
C GLY A 342 21.21 25.97 8.21
N GLU A 343 22.47 26.03 8.61
CA GLU A 343 23.62 26.16 7.72
C GLU A 343 23.71 25.02 6.68
N LEU A 344 23.38 23.79 7.08
CA LEU A 344 23.45 22.62 6.19
C LEU A 344 22.34 22.66 5.13
N GLU A 345 21.14 23.12 5.49
CA GLU A 345 20.02 23.31 4.57
C GLU A 345 20.31 24.43 3.58
N GLU A 346 20.88 25.55 4.05
CA GLU A 346 21.38 26.62 3.18
C GLU A 346 22.44 26.10 2.20
N ARG A 347 23.32 25.20 2.66
CA ARG A 347 24.33 24.56 1.82
C ARG A 347 23.72 23.70 0.72
N LEU A 348 22.65 22.94 1.00
CA LEU A 348 21.91 22.19 -0.03
C LEU A 348 21.26 23.12 -1.05
N VAL A 349 20.63 24.21 -0.60
CA VAL A 349 20.03 25.21 -1.51
C VAL A 349 21.10 25.87 -2.36
N LYS A 350 22.24 26.22 -1.77
CA LYS A 350 23.38 26.77 -2.49
C LYS A 350 23.89 25.79 -3.56
N ALA A 351 24.04 24.52 -3.22
CA ALA A 351 24.45 23.48 -4.17
C ALA A 351 23.45 23.32 -5.33
N LEU A 352 22.14 23.48 -5.10
CA LEU A 352 21.13 23.48 -6.17
C LEU A 352 21.26 24.70 -7.09
N VAL A 353 21.45 25.89 -6.50
CA VAL A 353 21.57 27.16 -7.22
C VAL A 353 22.86 27.19 -8.08
N GLU A 354 23.95 26.65 -7.53
CA GLU A 354 25.28 26.66 -8.16
C GLU A 354 25.55 25.45 -9.06
N ASN A 355 24.62 24.50 -9.17
CA ASN A 355 24.81 23.34 -10.05
C ASN A 355 24.94 23.80 -11.52
N PRO A 356 26.07 23.52 -12.19
CA PRO A 356 26.36 24.02 -13.53
C PRO A 356 25.43 23.44 -14.61
N SER A 357 24.89 22.24 -14.40
CA SER A 357 23.98 21.56 -15.32
C SER A 357 22.56 22.14 -15.28
N LYS A 358 22.22 22.93 -14.25
CA LYS A 358 20.88 23.52 -14.04
C LYS A 358 19.74 22.49 -14.24
N PRO A 359 19.78 21.36 -13.51
CA PRO A 359 18.83 20.26 -13.71
C PRO A 359 17.40 20.73 -13.42
N ARG A 360 16.41 20.00 -13.93
CA ARG A 360 15.00 20.25 -13.58
C ARG A 360 14.76 19.88 -12.12
N VAL A 361 14.36 20.85 -11.30
CA VAL A 361 14.14 20.68 -9.86
C VAL A 361 12.65 20.55 -9.54
N ARG A 362 12.29 19.54 -8.75
CA ARG A 362 10.96 19.38 -8.16
C ARG A 362 11.10 19.25 -6.66
N LEU A 363 10.36 20.02 -5.89
CA LEU A 363 10.36 19.94 -4.44
C LEU A 363 8.92 19.87 -3.94
N LEU A 364 8.60 18.83 -3.18
CA LEU A 364 7.31 18.66 -2.52
C LEU A 364 7.51 18.70 -1.00
N THR A 365 6.84 19.64 -0.33
CA THR A 365 6.84 19.77 1.13
C THR A 365 5.42 19.92 1.69
N ASP A 366 5.28 19.90 3.02
CA ASP A 366 4.01 20.20 3.68
C ASP A 366 3.85 21.71 3.89
N ALA A 367 2.70 22.26 3.53
CA ALA A 367 2.39 23.68 3.64
C ALA A 367 2.45 24.16 5.09
N THR A 368 1.84 23.42 6.02
CA THR A 368 1.75 23.85 7.43
C THR A 368 3.11 23.89 8.12
N ARG A 369 4.01 22.97 7.75
CA ARG A 369 5.36 22.93 8.29
C ARG A 369 6.29 23.92 7.61
N SER A 370 6.10 24.17 6.32
CA SER A 370 6.93 25.08 5.53
C SER A 370 6.62 26.56 5.78
N THR A 371 5.38 26.92 6.15
CA THR A 371 5.00 28.31 6.43
C THR A 371 4.98 28.66 7.93
N ARG A 372 5.34 27.72 8.81
CA ARG A 372 5.32 27.96 10.27
C ARG A 372 6.40 28.97 10.67
N PRO A 373 6.09 29.95 11.54
CA PRO A 373 7.10 30.88 12.00
C PRO A 373 8.30 30.20 12.71
N ILE A 374 9.53 30.70 12.48
CA ILE A 374 10.75 30.15 13.10
C ILE A 374 10.72 30.35 14.62
N LYS A 375 10.25 31.51 15.11
CA LYS A 375 10.12 31.80 16.56
C LYS A 375 9.29 30.76 17.28
N VAL A 376 8.13 30.43 16.71
CA VAL A 376 7.24 29.37 17.19
C VAL A 376 7.99 28.04 17.25
N THR A 377 8.74 27.69 16.20
CA THR A 377 9.51 26.43 16.16
C THR A 377 10.60 26.40 17.24
N ALA A 378 11.33 27.50 17.46
CA ALA A 378 12.40 27.63 18.45
C ALA A 378 11.90 27.58 19.91
N GLU A 379 10.72 28.19 20.18
CA GLU A 379 10.04 28.07 21.47
C GLU A 379 9.65 26.61 21.79
N PHE A 380 9.34 25.81 20.77
CA PHE A 380 8.92 24.42 20.93
C PHE A 380 10.05 23.40 21.03
N THR A 381 11.19 23.64 20.38
CA THR A 381 12.37 22.76 20.47
C THR A 381 13.22 23.05 21.71
N GLY A 382 12.88 24.09 22.47
CA GLY A 382 13.64 24.52 23.65
C GLY A 382 15.01 25.09 23.28
N ALA A 383 15.18 25.58 22.05
CA ALA A 383 16.44 26.14 21.54
C ALA A 383 16.71 27.58 22.05
N LEU A 384 15.76 28.20 22.75
CA LEU A 384 15.96 29.45 23.48
C LEU A 384 16.64 29.17 24.82
N ASP A 385 17.94 28.87 24.81
CA ASP A 385 18.76 29.00 26.01
C ASP A 385 18.99 30.51 26.27
N GLY A 386 18.62 30.97 27.46
CA GLY A 386 18.55 32.39 27.85
C GLY A 386 19.88 33.14 27.96
N ARG A 387 20.87 32.88 27.10
CA ARG A 387 22.20 33.51 27.10
C ARG A 387 22.66 34.11 25.76
N THR A 388 21.90 33.99 24.66
CA THR A 388 22.22 34.73 23.44
C THR A 388 21.69 36.16 23.55
N ASN A 389 22.61 37.08 23.85
CA ASN A 389 22.39 38.52 23.90
C ASN A 389 21.55 39.04 22.73
N ARG A 390 20.57 39.89 23.06
CA ARG A 390 19.64 40.60 22.15
C ARG A 390 20.32 41.71 21.31
N LEU A 391 21.58 41.57 20.93
CA LEU A 391 22.31 42.62 20.22
C LEU A 391 22.83 42.09 18.87
N ASN A 392 22.20 42.59 17.81
CA ASN A 392 22.62 42.55 16.40
C ASN A 392 22.58 41.20 15.65
N CYS A 393 21.41 40.59 15.50
CA CYS A 393 21.17 39.63 14.43
C CYS A 393 20.44 40.30 13.25
N PRO A 394 20.90 40.17 12.00
CA PRO A 394 20.13 40.56 10.82
C PRO A 394 18.76 39.87 10.85
N ALA A 395 17.73 40.50 10.29
CA ALA A 395 16.35 40.04 10.33
C ALA A 395 16.23 38.56 9.95
N THR A 396 16.10 37.67 10.95
CA THR A 396 15.92 36.24 10.71
C THR A 396 14.60 36.06 9.97
N PRO A 397 14.59 35.37 8.81
CA PRO A 397 13.39 35.24 8.00
C PRO A 397 12.26 34.59 8.81
N PRO A 398 11.00 34.97 8.58
CA PRO A 398 9.91 34.62 9.47
C PRO A 398 9.57 33.12 9.46
N SER A 399 9.82 32.39 8.36
CA SER A 399 9.47 30.96 8.20
C SER A 399 10.39 30.23 7.21
N PRO A 400 10.42 28.88 7.16
CA PRO A 400 11.20 28.11 6.17
C PRO A 400 10.90 28.40 4.70
N LEU A 401 9.77 29.05 4.40
CA LEU A 401 9.35 29.43 3.06
C LEU A 401 10.42 30.23 2.28
N PHE A 402 11.30 30.97 2.97
CA PHE A 402 12.33 31.77 2.28
C PHE A 402 13.33 30.92 1.49
N LEU A 403 13.72 29.74 1.97
CA LEU A 403 14.61 28.84 1.23
C LEU A 403 13.87 28.18 0.07
N LEU A 404 12.59 27.86 0.28
CA LEU A 404 11.72 27.32 -0.76
C LEU A 404 11.53 28.33 -1.90
N GLN A 405 11.36 29.60 -1.56
CA GLN A 405 11.28 30.70 -2.52
C GLN A 405 12.55 30.80 -3.37
N ARG A 406 13.74 30.70 -2.75
CA ARG A 406 15.02 30.70 -3.50
C ARG A 406 15.11 29.55 -4.51
N ILE A 407 14.58 28.37 -4.18
CA ILE A 407 14.49 27.25 -5.12
C ILE A 407 13.45 27.56 -6.20
N ALA A 408 12.28 28.09 -5.83
CA ALA A 408 11.21 28.43 -6.77
C ALA A 408 11.61 29.51 -7.78
N SER A 409 12.55 30.40 -7.44
CA SER A 409 13.11 31.40 -8.36
C SER A 409 14.04 30.81 -9.43
N LEU A 410 14.41 29.53 -9.35
CA LEU A 410 15.21 28.88 -10.39
C LEU A 410 14.35 28.61 -11.64
N PRO A 411 14.86 28.85 -12.86
CA PRO A 411 14.06 28.79 -14.09
C PRO A 411 13.47 27.41 -14.40
N ASN A 412 14.14 26.34 -13.95
CA ASN A 412 13.73 24.94 -14.17
C ASN A 412 13.21 24.29 -12.89
N ALA A 413 12.74 25.05 -11.91
CA ALA A 413 12.27 24.54 -10.63
C ALA A 413 10.75 24.63 -10.47
N ARG A 414 10.20 23.66 -9.75
CA ARG A 414 8.83 23.67 -9.26
C ARG A 414 8.82 23.29 -7.79
N VAL A 415 8.28 24.16 -6.95
CA VAL A 415 8.16 23.93 -5.50
C VAL A 415 6.68 23.88 -5.14
N ALA A 416 6.25 22.75 -4.59
CA ALA A 416 4.87 22.47 -4.26
C ALA A 416 4.68 22.18 -2.76
N LEU A 417 3.64 22.75 -2.17
CA LEU A 417 3.30 22.66 -0.75
C LEU A 417 1.94 21.98 -0.60
N TYR A 418 1.94 20.71 -0.19
CA TYR A 418 0.73 19.97 0.08
C TYR A 418 0.01 20.55 1.30
N HIS A 419 -1.31 20.70 1.20
CA HIS A 419 -2.15 21.17 2.28
C HIS A 419 -3.31 20.21 2.48
N SER A 420 -3.53 19.76 3.73
CA SER A 420 -4.61 18.83 4.04
C SER A 420 -5.99 19.44 3.81
N HIS A 421 -6.85 18.71 3.12
CA HIS A 421 -8.26 19.09 2.89
C HIS A 421 -9.05 19.29 4.19
N ARG A 422 -8.59 18.73 5.31
CA ARG A 422 -9.24 18.85 6.61
C ARG A 422 -8.87 20.13 7.35
N LEU A 423 -7.84 20.85 6.92
CA LEU A 423 -7.37 22.08 7.55
C LEU A 423 -8.00 23.33 6.89
N ARG A 424 -9.30 23.56 7.13
CA ARG A 424 -10.08 24.67 6.53
C ARG A 424 -10.53 25.73 7.53
N SER A 425 -10.63 26.97 7.04
CA SER A 425 -11.27 28.15 7.66
C SER A 425 -11.10 28.29 9.17
N TRP A 426 -12.11 27.86 9.95
CA TRP A 426 -12.20 28.08 11.39
C TRP A 426 -11.41 27.04 12.20
N LEU A 427 -11.25 25.81 11.72
CA LEU A 427 -10.40 24.80 12.37
C LEU A 427 -8.95 25.31 12.48
N ARG A 428 -8.41 25.91 11.40
CA ARG A 428 -7.06 26.52 11.38
C ARG A 428 -6.91 27.66 12.39
N LYS A 429 -7.97 28.42 12.68
CA LYS A 429 -7.95 29.57 13.60
C LYS A 429 -8.09 29.16 15.07
N ILE A 430 -8.67 28.00 15.35
CA ILE A 430 -8.95 27.51 16.73
C ILE A 430 -7.93 26.47 17.18
N LEU A 431 -7.35 25.67 16.28
CA LEU A 431 -6.31 24.72 16.61
C LEU A 431 -4.96 25.44 16.85
N PRO A 432 -4.32 25.25 18.02
CA PRO A 432 -2.92 25.64 18.24
C PRO A 432 -2.03 25.12 17.10
N GLU A 433 -1.00 25.87 16.70
CA GLU A 433 -0.20 25.58 15.50
C GLU A 433 0.46 24.19 15.45
N ARG A 434 0.65 23.53 16.61
CA ARG A 434 1.08 22.12 16.70
C ARG A 434 -0.05 21.10 16.53
N LEU A 435 -1.30 21.42 16.89
CA LEU A 435 -2.45 20.55 16.68
C LEU A 435 -2.95 20.56 15.24
N ASN A 436 -2.52 21.52 14.41
CA ASN A 436 -2.71 21.46 12.96
C ASN A 436 -2.03 20.22 12.33
N GLU A 437 -1.02 19.64 12.99
CA GLU A 437 -0.31 18.43 12.54
C GLU A 437 -1.15 17.14 12.72
N VAL A 438 -2.20 17.16 13.54
CA VAL A 438 -3.13 16.04 13.76
C VAL A 438 -4.03 15.80 12.53
N VAL A 439 -4.05 16.73 11.60
CA VAL A 439 -5.05 16.83 10.53
C VAL A 439 -4.59 16.11 9.24
N GLY A 440 -3.48 15.35 9.32
CA GLY A 440 -2.81 14.66 8.21
C GLY A 440 -1.84 15.57 7.46
N LEU A 441 -0.63 15.08 7.19
CA LEU A 441 0.46 15.84 6.57
C LEU A 441 1.02 15.12 5.33
N GLN A 442 1.77 15.86 4.52
CA GLN A 442 2.71 15.23 3.59
C GLN A 442 3.80 14.56 4.42
N HIS A 443 3.93 13.24 4.33
CA HIS A 443 4.97 12.54 5.07
C HIS A 443 5.92 11.69 4.22
N ILE A 444 5.88 11.68 2.89
CA ILE A 444 6.86 10.99 2.03
C ILE A 444 8.25 11.64 2.11
N LYS A 445 9.32 10.84 2.28
CA LYS A 445 10.72 11.29 2.19
C LYS A 445 11.50 10.49 1.16
N VAL A 446 11.65 11.08 -0.02
CA VAL A 446 12.34 10.49 -1.17
C VAL A 446 13.13 11.57 -1.88
N TYR A 447 14.37 11.26 -2.24
CA TYR A 447 15.29 12.20 -2.87
C TYR A 447 15.90 11.56 -4.12
N VAL A 448 15.55 12.07 -5.29
CA VAL A 448 15.95 11.54 -6.60
C VAL A 448 16.97 12.48 -7.24
N PHE A 449 18.07 11.90 -7.71
CA PHE A 449 19.14 12.59 -8.44
C PHE A 449 19.45 11.79 -9.71
N ASP A 450 18.95 12.27 -10.84
CA ASP A 450 18.91 11.52 -12.10
C ASP A 450 18.26 10.13 -11.91
N ASP A 451 19.04 9.06 -11.90
CA ASP A 451 18.55 7.67 -11.74
C ASP A 451 18.87 7.07 -10.36
N ASN A 452 19.44 7.88 -9.47
CA ASN A 452 19.68 7.51 -8.08
C ASN A 452 18.50 7.92 -7.20
N VAL A 453 18.11 7.05 -6.28
CA VAL A 453 16.99 7.28 -5.35
C VAL A 453 17.44 7.05 -3.92
N ILE A 454 17.29 8.07 -3.07
CA ILE A 454 17.43 7.92 -1.62
C ILE A 454 16.05 7.83 -0.99
N LEU A 455 15.79 6.76 -0.24
CA LEU A 455 14.61 6.64 0.61
C LEU A 455 14.99 6.70 2.08
N SER A 456 14.19 7.41 2.88
CA SER A 456 14.48 7.58 4.30
C SER A 456 13.21 7.87 5.12
N GLY A 457 13.31 7.82 6.44
CA GLY A 457 12.37 8.49 7.36
C GLY A 457 12.77 9.94 7.70
N ALA A 458 13.99 10.34 7.33
CA ALA A 458 14.62 11.59 7.71
C ALA A 458 14.18 12.78 6.85
N ASN A 459 13.91 13.91 7.50
CA ASN A 459 13.66 15.18 6.81
C ASN A 459 14.98 15.89 6.45
N LEU A 460 14.88 16.89 5.56
CA LEU A 460 16.00 17.76 5.24
C LEU A 460 16.18 18.82 6.33
N SER A 461 16.70 18.44 7.49
CA SER A 461 17.00 19.38 8.56
C SER A 461 18.24 19.05 9.39
N GLY A 462 18.82 20.06 10.02
CA GLY A 462 20.04 19.96 10.82
C GLY A 462 20.00 18.89 11.93
N GLU A 463 18.83 18.60 12.50
CA GLU A 463 18.69 17.48 13.46
C GLU A 463 19.02 16.13 12.79
N TYR A 464 18.45 15.89 11.61
CA TYR A 464 18.62 14.67 10.81
C TYR A 464 19.98 14.56 10.13
N PHE A 465 20.68 15.68 9.95
CA PHE A 465 22.05 15.68 9.41
C PHE A 465 23.13 15.49 10.48
N ASN A 466 22.78 15.61 11.76
CA ASN A 466 23.77 15.57 12.84
C ASN A 466 23.51 14.48 13.89
N LYS A 467 22.39 14.55 14.63
CA LYS A 467 22.22 13.85 15.93
C LYS A 467 20.84 13.18 16.07
N ARG A 468 20.20 12.84 14.96
CA ARG A 468 18.93 12.10 14.94
C ARG A 468 19.10 10.82 14.18
N GLN A 469 19.00 9.69 14.88
CA GLN A 469 19.09 8.36 14.28
C GLN A 469 17.83 8.08 13.47
N ASP A 470 18.01 7.83 12.18
CA ASP A 470 16.98 7.40 11.24
C ASP A 470 17.59 6.33 10.29
N ARG A 471 16.83 5.86 9.30
CA ARG A 471 17.27 4.94 8.25
C ARG A 471 17.30 5.64 6.91
N ALA A 472 18.31 5.37 6.09
CA ALA A 472 18.39 5.89 4.75
C ALA A 472 19.10 4.91 3.81
N TRP A 473 18.50 4.66 2.66
CA TRP A 473 19.01 3.76 1.63
C TRP A 473 19.20 4.54 0.34
N LEU A 474 20.38 4.40 -0.28
CA LEU A 474 20.71 4.92 -1.60
C LEU A 474 20.65 3.78 -2.61
N LEU A 475 19.71 3.87 -3.54
CA LEU A 475 19.58 2.99 -4.70
C LEU A 475 20.23 3.68 -5.90
N LYS A 476 21.19 2.99 -6.52
CA LYS A 476 22.01 3.52 -7.62
C LYS A 476 21.56 2.97 -8.96
N ASP A 477 21.45 3.87 -9.93
CA ASP A 477 21.17 3.53 -11.32
C ASP A 477 19.89 2.68 -11.48
N VAL A 478 18.79 3.12 -10.86
CA VAL A 478 17.46 2.47 -10.93
C VAL A 478 16.45 3.41 -11.62
N PRO A 479 16.57 3.62 -12.95
CA PRO A 479 15.87 4.69 -13.67
C PRO A 479 14.34 4.58 -13.59
N GLU A 480 13.78 3.37 -13.56
CA GLU A 480 12.35 3.14 -13.49
C GLU A 480 11.80 3.52 -12.10
N LEU A 481 12.53 3.21 -11.02
CA LEU A 481 12.14 3.60 -9.66
C LEU A 481 12.27 5.12 -9.48
N ALA A 482 13.33 5.71 -10.02
CA ALA A 482 13.51 7.17 -10.04
C ALA A 482 12.36 7.86 -10.79
N ALA A 483 11.98 7.34 -11.95
CA ALA A 483 10.85 7.85 -12.72
C ALA A 483 9.51 7.69 -11.98
N PHE A 484 9.28 6.54 -11.33
CA PHE A 484 8.09 6.32 -10.49
C PHE A 484 7.94 7.41 -9.42
N TYR A 485 9.00 7.71 -8.67
CA TYR A 485 8.94 8.72 -7.60
C TYR A 485 8.85 10.15 -8.14
N VAL A 486 9.48 10.45 -9.27
CA VAL A 486 9.33 11.76 -9.93
C VAL A 486 7.88 11.97 -10.36
N ASP A 487 7.25 10.97 -10.97
CA ASP A 487 5.84 11.04 -11.38
C ASP A 487 4.88 11.11 -10.19
N LEU A 488 5.17 10.39 -9.10
CA LEU A 488 4.40 10.50 -7.85
C LEU A 488 4.47 11.92 -7.28
N ILE A 489 5.67 12.51 -7.25
CA ILE A 489 5.89 13.88 -6.80
C ILE A 489 5.12 14.85 -7.71
N ASP A 490 5.20 14.71 -9.03
CA ASP A 490 4.47 15.54 -9.99
C ASP A 490 2.94 15.40 -9.81
N THR A 491 2.45 14.17 -9.57
CA THR A 491 1.04 13.86 -9.32
C THR A 491 0.52 14.60 -8.09
N ILE A 492 1.20 14.47 -6.94
CA ILE A 492 0.81 15.15 -5.70
C ILE A 492 0.99 16.67 -5.84
N SER A 493 2.05 17.12 -6.53
CA SER A 493 2.29 18.55 -6.79
C SER A 493 1.17 19.18 -7.61
N SER A 494 0.54 18.45 -8.53
CA SER A 494 -0.64 18.93 -9.28
C SER A 494 -1.89 19.17 -8.43
N LEU A 495 -1.90 18.64 -7.20
CA LEU A 495 -2.98 18.76 -6.22
C LEU A 495 -2.56 19.67 -5.04
N SER A 496 -1.43 20.36 -5.16
CA SER A 496 -0.80 21.13 -4.09
C SER A 496 -0.61 22.59 -4.50
N TYR A 497 -0.44 23.48 -3.52
CA TYR A 497 -0.05 24.87 -3.81
C TYR A 497 1.32 24.91 -4.49
N GLN A 498 1.51 25.81 -5.44
CA GLN A 498 2.80 26.17 -6.01
C GLN A 498 3.34 27.41 -5.31
N VAL A 499 4.65 27.42 -5.04
CA VAL A 499 5.35 28.60 -4.52
C VAL A 499 5.81 29.44 -5.69
N THR A 500 5.47 30.73 -5.71
CA THR A 500 5.97 31.68 -6.70
C THR A 500 7.37 32.19 -6.32
N ALA A 501 8.04 32.88 -7.23
CA ALA A 501 9.33 33.53 -6.94
C ALA A 501 9.21 34.62 -5.87
N GLU A 502 8.01 35.17 -5.68
CA GLU A 502 7.67 36.17 -4.65
C GLU A 502 7.32 35.52 -3.30
N GLY A 503 7.14 34.20 -3.27
CA GLY A 503 6.78 33.43 -2.08
C GLY A 503 5.27 33.25 -1.89
N ASP A 504 4.44 33.61 -2.87
CA ASP A 504 3.00 33.40 -2.81
C ASP A 504 2.64 31.93 -3.03
N LEU A 505 1.52 31.51 -2.43
CA LEU A 505 0.98 30.16 -2.58
C LEU A 505 -0.21 30.17 -3.53
N VAL A 506 -0.04 29.57 -4.70
CA VAL A 506 -1.06 29.58 -5.76
C VAL A 506 -1.52 28.14 -6.02
N PRO A 507 -2.83 27.83 -5.96
CA PRO A 507 -3.31 26.50 -6.31
C PRO A 507 -3.09 26.25 -7.81
N ALA A 508 -2.85 25.00 -8.21
CA ALA A 508 -2.62 24.65 -9.62
C ALA A 508 -3.84 24.97 -10.52
N SER A 509 -5.03 24.90 -9.95
CA SER A 509 -6.31 25.28 -10.55
C SER A 509 -7.35 25.50 -9.44
N ALA A 510 -8.46 26.17 -9.76
CA ALA A 510 -9.57 26.36 -8.83
C ALA A 510 -10.14 25.03 -8.31
N GLU A 511 -10.15 23.97 -9.12
CA GLU A 511 -10.64 22.62 -8.79
C GLU A 511 -9.70 21.85 -7.85
N THR A 512 -8.46 22.31 -7.72
CA THR A 512 -7.43 21.69 -6.88
C THR A 512 -7.09 22.53 -5.66
N ASP A 513 -7.86 23.59 -5.38
CA ASP A 513 -7.66 24.38 -4.17
C ASP A 513 -8.13 23.57 -2.94
N PRO A 514 -7.22 23.21 -2.01
CA PRO A 514 -7.56 22.34 -0.88
C PRO A 514 -8.45 23.01 0.17
N VAL A 515 -8.60 24.35 0.12
CA VAL A 515 -9.38 25.15 1.07
C VAL A 515 -10.73 25.54 0.46
N LEU A 516 -10.75 26.02 -0.79
CA LEU A 516 -11.93 26.59 -1.44
C LEU A 516 -12.82 25.53 -2.12
N THR A 517 -12.23 24.54 -2.79
CA THR A 517 -12.97 23.45 -3.46
C THR A 517 -13.77 22.65 -2.43
N PRO A 518 -15.03 22.23 -2.65
CA PRO A 518 -15.73 21.36 -1.71
C PRO A 518 -14.93 20.11 -1.32
N VAL A 519 -15.02 19.67 -0.05
CA VAL A 519 -14.17 18.58 0.49
C VAL A 519 -14.32 17.29 -0.32
N ALA A 520 -15.55 16.91 -0.65
CA ALA A 520 -15.82 15.70 -1.41
C ALA A 520 -15.15 15.74 -2.80
N ASP A 521 -15.27 16.88 -3.49
CA ASP A 521 -14.72 17.06 -4.84
C ASP A 521 -13.20 17.03 -4.83
N TYR A 522 -12.56 17.75 -3.90
CA TYR A 522 -11.11 17.71 -3.73
C TYR A 522 -10.62 16.30 -3.40
N CYS A 523 -11.27 15.60 -2.46
CA CYS A 523 -10.89 14.23 -2.09
C CYS A 523 -11.08 13.24 -3.25
N ASN A 524 -12.14 13.39 -4.05
CA ASN A 524 -12.38 12.57 -5.22
C ASN A 524 -11.35 12.85 -6.30
N ALA A 525 -11.05 14.12 -6.60
CA ALA A 525 -10.01 14.51 -7.54
C ALA A 525 -8.63 13.98 -7.12
N PHE A 526 -8.30 14.09 -5.84
CA PHE A 526 -7.07 13.54 -5.27
C PHE A 526 -6.99 12.03 -5.46
N ARG A 527 -8.04 11.30 -5.03
CA ARG A 527 -8.12 9.84 -5.17
C ARG A 527 -7.97 9.42 -6.63
N SER A 528 -8.81 9.95 -7.51
CA SER A 528 -8.84 9.57 -8.93
C SER A 528 -7.50 9.82 -9.61
N ARG A 529 -6.81 10.93 -9.29
CA ARG A 529 -5.51 11.25 -9.91
C ARG A 529 -4.39 10.33 -9.43
N VAL A 530 -4.36 9.98 -8.14
CA VAL A 530 -3.38 9.01 -7.62
C VAL A 530 -3.69 7.58 -8.08
N GLU A 531 -4.96 7.18 -8.12
CA GLU A 531 -5.36 5.86 -8.66
C GLU A 531 -5.03 5.73 -10.14
N ALA A 532 -5.25 6.78 -10.94
CA ALA A 532 -4.85 6.81 -12.34
C ALA A 532 -3.32 6.67 -12.50
N PHE A 533 -2.55 7.38 -11.67
CA PHE A 533 -1.09 7.21 -11.61
C PHE A 533 -0.71 5.77 -11.27
N LEU A 534 -1.29 5.18 -10.22
CA LEU A 534 -1.02 3.80 -9.80
C LEU A 534 -1.40 2.77 -10.87
N ALA A 535 -2.52 2.98 -11.56
CA ALA A 535 -2.95 2.11 -12.66
C ALA A 535 -1.98 2.18 -13.85
N ALA A 536 -1.53 3.39 -14.22
CA ALA A 536 -0.54 3.58 -15.26
C ALA A 536 0.84 3.01 -14.86
N ALA A 537 1.24 3.17 -13.60
CA ALA A 537 2.52 2.71 -13.08
C ALA A 537 2.71 1.19 -13.24
N LYS A 538 1.64 0.40 -13.13
CA LYS A 538 1.67 -1.06 -13.31
C LYS A 538 2.20 -1.51 -14.67
N THR A 539 2.00 -0.71 -15.71
CA THR A 539 2.42 -1.04 -17.08
C THR A 539 3.62 -0.21 -17.51
N LYS A 540 3.64 1.08 -17.15
CA LYS A 540 4.71 2.03 -17.50
C LYS A 540 6.07 1.61 -16.95
N TYR A 541 6.09 1.03 -15.75
CA TYR A 541 7.32 0.64 -15.05
C TYR A 541 7.50 -0.88 -14.96
N ALA A 542 6.69 -1.65 -15.70
CA ALA A 542 6.85 -3.09 -15.73
C ALA A 542 8.16 -3.45 -16.42
N VAL A 543 9.10 -4.00 -15.66
CA VAL A 543 10.35 -4.55 -16.21
C VAL A 543 10.09 -6.04 -16.51
N PRO A 544 10.22 -6.50 -17.77
CA PRO A 544 10.13 -7.91 -18.09
C PRO A 544 11.25 -8.67 -17.35
N ALA A 545 10.89 -9.60 -16.47
CA ALA A 545 11.87 -10.44 -15.79
C ALA A 545 12.57 -11.35 -16.82
N THR A 546 13.82 -11.03 -17.17
CA THR A 546 14.66 -11.84 -18.07
C THR A 546 15.28 -13.05 -17.34
N LYS A 547 15.34 -12.99 -16.01
CA LYS A 547 15.73 -14.07 -15.08
C LYS A 547 14.85 -13.98 -13.82
N ALA A 548 14.74 -15.08 -13.07
CA ALA A 548 14.16 -15.07 -11.73
C ALA A 548 15.01 -14.15 -10.83
N PRO A 549 14.52 -12.97 -10.44
CA PRO A 549 15.31 -11.98 -9.72
C PRO A 549 15.45 -12.38 -8.25
N ASP A 550 16.67 -12.29 -7.71
CA ASP A 550 16.93 -12.63 -6.31
C ASP A 550 16.52 -11.52 -5.33
N THR A 551 16.30 -10.30 -5.85
CA THR A 551 15.96 -9.09 -5.10
C THR A 551 14.91 -8.27 -5.84
N VAL A 552 13.84 -7.92 -5.13
CA VAL A 552 12.69 -7.19 -5.65
C VAL A 552 12.37 -6.01 -4.75
N LEU A 553 12.12 -4.86 -5.35
CA LEU A 553 11.64 -3.64 -4.70
C LEU A 553 10.19 -3.38 -5.09
N VAL A 554 9.37 -2.98 -4.14
CA VAL A 554 7.96 -2.64 -4.35
C VAL A 554 7.65 -1.34 -3.60
N PRO A 555 7.47 -0.20 -4.28
CA PRO A 555 7.02 1.02 -3.66
C PRO A 555 5.53 0.92 -3.31
N LEU A 556 5.18 1.31 -2.09
CA LEU A 556 3.86 1.21 -1.51
C LEU A 556 3.40 2.60 -1.06
N LEU A 557 2.17 2.95 -1.41
CA LEU A 557 1.54 4.19 -0.98
C LEU A 557 0.49 3.94 0.10
N GLN A 558 0.47 4.81 1.10
CA GLN A 558 -0.56 4.83 2.14
C GLN A 558 -1.05 6.27 2.29
N MET A 559 -2.29 6.53 1.91
CA MET A 559 -2.93 7.85 1.93
C MET A 559 -4.39 7.68 2.37
N GLY A 560 -4.58 7.18 3.59
CA GLY A 560 -5.89 6.74 4.10
C GLY A 560 -6.96 7.83 4.07
N ALA A 561 -6.56 9.09 4.21
CA ALA A 561 -7.46 10.25 4.14
C ALA A 561 -8.18 10.36 2.78
N TYR A 562 -7.61 9.75 1.74
CA TYR A 562 -8.13 9.71 0.37
C TYR A 562 -8.50 8.28 -0.06
N GLY A 563 -8.56 7.32 0.86
CA GLY A 563 -8.98 5.94 0.57
C GLY A 563 -7.94 5.08 -0.16
N ILE A 564 -6.67 5.50 -0.21
CA ILE A 564 -5.60 4.73 -0.84
C ILE A 564 -4.82 3.98 0.25
N SER A 565 -4.81 2.65 0.19
CA SER A 565 -4.13 1.79 1.18
C SER A 565 -3.44 0.61 0.50
N GLN A 566 -2.10 0.66 0.36
CA GLN A 566 -1.30 -0.48 -0.14
C GLN A 566 -0.42 -1.09 0.97
N GLU A 567 0.26 -0.25 1.77
CA GLU A 567 1.19 -0.70 2.82
C GLU A 567 0.49 -1.58 3.85
N TYR A 568 -0.56 -1.05 4.49
CA TYR A 568 -1.15 -1.69 5.64
C TYR A 568 -1.77 -3.07 5.32
N PRO A 569 -2.61 -3.23 4.27
CA PRO A 569 -3.14 -4.54 3.89
C PRO A 569 -2.03 -5.54 3.54
N LEU A 570 -0.98 -5.10 2.82
CA LEU A 570 0.12 -5.97 2.43
C LEU A 570 0.90 -6.48 3.64
N VAL A 571 1.26 -5.59 4.58
CA VAL A 571 1.96 -5.98 5.82
C VAL A 571 1.14 -6.99 6.62
N GLN A 572 -0.17 -6.79 6.75
CA GLN A 572 -1.03 -7.74 7.45
C GLN A 572 -1.05 -9.11 6.75
N ARG A 573 -1.19 -9.15 5.42
CA ARG A 573 -1.14 -10.41 4.65
C ARG A 573 0.20 -11.14 4.84
N VAL A 574 1.32 -10.41 4.75
CA VAL A 574 2.67 -10.97 4.94
C VAL A 574 2.80 -11.57 6.34
N LEU A 575 2.47 -10.82 7.38
CA LEU A 575 2.56 -11.27 8.79
C LEU A 575 1.65 -12.48 9.08
N GLN A 576 0.53 -12.60 8.37
CA GLN A 576 -0.35 -13.76 8.47
C GLN A 576 0.25 -15.01 7.81
N CYS A 577 0.94 -14.85 6.68
CA CYS A 577 1.47 -15.96 5.87
C CYS A 577 2.84 -16.48 6.33
N VAL A 578 3.64 -15.68 7.04
CA VAL A 578 4.94 -16.12 7.55
C VAL A 578 4.78 -17.10 8.72
N SER A 579 5.59 -18.17 8.70
CA SER A 579 5.67 -19.16 9.78
C SER A 579 6.90 -18.88 10.66
N LYS A 580 8.00 -19.62 10.46
CA LYS A 580 9.29 -19.44 11.14
C LYS A 580 9.97 -18.15 10.68
N CYS A 581 10.02 -17.15 11.54
CA CYS A 581 10.64 -15.87 11.22
C CYS A 581 11.21 -15.12 12.43
N GLU A 582 12.25 -14.33 12.19
CA GLU A 582 12.70 -13.29 13.10
C GLU A 582 12.12 -11.95 12.64
N ILE A 583 11.36 -11.29 13.52
CA ILE A 583 10.75 -9.99 13.23
C ILE A 583 11.44 -8.92 14.06
N ALA A 584 11.83 -7.83 13.42
CA ALA A 584 12.24 -6.60 14.10
C ALA A 584 11.36 -5.43 13.65
N LEU A 585 10.96 -4.57 14.59
CA LEU A 585 10.16 -3.37 14.33
C LEU A 585 10.83 -2.17 15.00
N THR A 586 11.12 -1.13 14.22
CA THR A 586 11.41 0.21 14.75
C THR A 586 10.24 1.14 14.52
N THR A 587 9.94 1.96 15.53
CA THR A 587 9.02 3.08 15.40
C THR A 587 9.55 4.25 16.23
N GLY A 588 9.46 5.47 15.72
CA GLY A 588 9.97 6.66 16.42
C GLY A 588 9.40 6.77 17.83
N TYR A 589 8.10 6.50 17.97
CA TYR A 589 7.40 6.40 19.26
C TYR A 589 6.51 5.17 19.27
N PHE A 590 6.37 4.50 20.41
CA PHE A 590 5.52 3.32 20.49
C PHE A 590 4.03 3.70 20.35
N ASN A 591 3.53 3.70 19.11
CA ASN A 591 2.11 3.75 18.78
C ASN A 591 1.76 2.86 17.55
N PRO A 592 2.15 1.57 17.48
CA PRO A 592 1.67 0.72 16.40
C PRO A 592 0.13 0.61 16.41
N THR A 593 -0.46 0.39 15.25
CA THR A 593 -1.90 0.02 15.17
C THR A 593 -2.19 -1.24 15.98
N ARG A 594 -3.39 -1.34 16.54
CA ARG A 594 -3.79 -2.49 17.37
C ARG A 594 -3.69 -3.80 16.58
N GLU A 595 -4.00 -3.74 15.31
CA GLU A 595 -3.98 -4.83 14.36
C GLU A 595 -2.53 -5.29 14.09
N LEU A 596 -1.58 -4.37 13.97
CA LEU A 596 -0.16 -4.72 13.89
C LEU A 596 0.34 -5.36 15.20
N GLU A 597 0.02 -4.79 16.37
CA GLU A 597 0.35 -5.40 17.65
C GLU A 597 -0.21 -6.82 17.77
N GLU A 598 -1.46 -7.02 17.34
CA GLU A 598 -2.15 -8.30 17.36
C GLU A 598 -1.52 -9.34 16.42
N SER A 599 -1.06 -8.92 15.25
CA SER A 599 -0.34 -9.79 14.32
C SER A 599 1.03 -10.19 14.85
N LEU A 600 1.79 -9.27 15.44
CA LEU A 600 3.06 -9.57 16.09
C LEU A 600 2.89 -10.56 17.26
N ILE A 601 1.88 -10.33 18.10
CA ILE A 601 1.53 -11.23 19.21
C ILE A 601 1.13 -12.61 18.68
N SER A 602 0.32 -12.67 17.63
CA SER A 602 -0.13 -13.93 17.04
C SER A 602 1.01 -14.76 16.47
N ILE A 603 2.00 -14.13 15.83
CA ILE A 603 3.20 -14.85 15.32
C ILE A 603 4.00 -15.42 16.49
N ALA A 604 4.26 -14.59 17.51
CA ALA A 604 5.00 -15.03 18.69
C ALA A 604 4.29 -16.18 19.43
N GLN A 605 2.96 -16.18 19.47
CA GLN A 605 2.14 -17.26 20.05
C GLN A 605 2.16 -18.54 19.22
N ARG A 606 2.07 -18.44 17.89
CA ARG A 606 2.04 -19.60 16.98
C ARG A 606 3.37 -20.35 16.92
N HIS A 607 4.48 -19.65 17.10
CA HIS A 607 5.82 -20.17 16.88
C HIS A 607 6.77 -19.82 18.03
N VAL A 608 6.39 -20.17 19.25
CA VAL A 608 7.11 -19.77 20.49
C VAL A 608 8.59 -20.16 20.48
N SER A 609 8.93 -21.35 19.96
CA SER A 609 10.31 -21.87 19.88
C SER A 609 11.12 -21.34 18.69
N ASP A 610 10.45 -20.92 17.62
CA ASP A 610 11.07 -20.75 16.30
C ASP A 610 10.98 -19.33 15.75
N SER A 611 10.20 -18.46 16.38
CA SER A 611 10.05 -17.06 15.98
C SER A 611 10.27 -16.13 17.14
N SER A 612 10.87 -14.97 16.84
CA SER A 612 11.12 -13.91 17.81
C SER A 612 10.66 -12.58 17.25
N VAL A 613 10.20 -11.70 18.14
CA VAL A 613 9.79 -10.34 17.81
C VAL A 613 10.61 -9.38 18.66
N GLN A 614 11.34 -8.47 18.02
CA GLN A 614 12.12 -7.42 18.69
C GLN A 614 11.56 -6.05 18.30
N ILE A 615 11.21 -5.23 19.28
CA ILE A 615 10.68 -3.88 19.07
C ILE A 615 11.66 -2.87 19.66
N LEU A 616 11.99 -1.83 18.90
CA LEU A 616 12.80 -0.70 19.34
C LEU A 616 12.05 0.61 19.10
N CYS A 617 11.93 1.41 20.14
CA CYS A 617 11.34 2.75 20.08
C CYS A 617 12.21 3.79 20.79
N ALA A 618 11.93 5.07 20.60
CA ALA A 618 12.64 6.10 21.38
C ALA A 618 12.28 5.98 22.86
N ALA A 619 13.30 6.08 23.73
CA ALA A 619 13.05 6.28 25.16
C ALA A 619 12.23 7.58 25.36
N PRO A 620 11.13 7.56 26.12
CA PRO A 620 10.41 8.77 26.48
C PRO A 620 11.34 9.76 27.20
N GLU A 621 12.20 9.25 28.09
CA GLU A 621 13.23 9.93 28.90
C GLU A 621 14.26 8.91 29.44
N ASP A 622 15.47 9.37 29.79
CA ASP A 622 16.52 8.59 30.46
C ASP A 622 16.44 8.77 31.99
N PRO A 623 15.97 7.76 32.75
CA PRO A 623 15.78 7.86 34.20
C PRO A 623 17.07 7.76 35.02
N LEU A 624 18.22 7.43 34.42
CA LEU A 624 19.49 7.32 35.14
C LEU A 624 20.40 8.54 34.96
N PHE A 625 20.04 9.45 34.05
CA PHE A 625 20.84 10.62 33.75
C PHE A 625 19.95 11.85 33.54
N CYS A 626 19.43 12.39 34.64
CA CYS A 626 18.60 13.59 34.74
C CYS A 626 19.17 14.88 34.11
N LEU A 627 20.25 14.83 33.32
CA LEU A 627 20.84 16.04 32.72
C LEU A 627 21.16 16.01 31.22
N ARG A 628 21.30 14.89 30.47
CA ARG A 628 21.82 15.00 29.06
C ARG A 628 21.37 14.01 27.97
N SER A 629 20.52 13.02 28.22
CA SER A 629 20.09 12.09 27.15
C SER A 629 18.62 12.35 26.74
N LYS A 630 18.44 12.95 25.56
CA LYS A 630 17.15 13.47 25.05
C LYS A 630 16.72 12.68 23.80
N ALA A 631 16.28 11.43 23.96
CA ALA A 631 15.87 10.63 22.81
C ALA A 631 14.54 11.11 22.17
N ASN A 632 13.71 11.85 22.93
CA ASN A 632 12.39 12.35 22.54
C ASN A 632 12.37 13.86 22.26
N SER A 633 11.96 14.27 21.04
CA SER A 633 11.83 15.68 20.66
C SER A 633 10.66 16.45 21.31
N PHE A 634 9.76 15.80 22.06
CA PHE A 634 8.62 16.44 22.73
C PHE A 634 8.89 16.84 24.20
N PHE A 635 10.03 16.41 24.76
CA PHE A 635 10.37 16.62 26.16
C PHE A 635 10.49 18.11 26.51
N LYS A 636 9.84 18.55 27.60
CA LYS A 636 9.71 19.94 28.08
C LYS A 636 8.90 20.92 27.20
N SER A 637 8.19 20.45 26.17
CA SER A 637 7.29 21.34 25.44
C SER A 637 6.19 21.89 26.36
N LYS A 638 6.03 23.22 26.40
CA LYS A 638 5.02 23.87 27.24
C LYS A 638 3.60 23.51 26.77
N GLY A 639 2.67 23.33 27.70
CA GLY A 639 1.25 23.06 27.40
C GLY A 639 0.92 21.59 27.13
N ILE A 640 -0.12 21.33 26.33
CA ILE A 640 -0.71 19.99 26.10
C ILE A 640 0.31 19.00 25.48
N SER A 641 1.25 19.49 24.66
CA SER A 641 2.25 18.64 24.01
C SER A 641 3.26 18.02 24.97
N GLY A 642 3.43 18.57 26.18
CA GLY A 642 4.24 17.95 27.23
C GLY A 642 3.70 16.60 27.72
N GLY A 643 2.40 16.31 27.50
CA GLY A 643 1.78 15.03 27.87
C GLY A 643 1.91 13.92 26.82
N ILE A 644 2.40 14.23 25.62
CA ILE A 644 2.55 13.28 24.50
C ILE A 644 3.53 12.14 24.84
N PRO A 645 4.73 12.39 25.40
CA PRO A 645 5.63 11.32 25.85
C PRO A 645 4.97 10.35 26.83
N ALA A 646 4.23 10.88 27.81
CA ALA A 646 3.51 10.08 28.78
C ALA A 646 2.39 9.24 28.14
N ALA A 647 1.72 9.73 27.09
CA ALA A 647 0.74 8.96 26.33
C ALA A 647 1.38 7.77 25.60
N TYR A 648 2.49 7.98 24.87
CA TYR A 648 3.21 6.87 24.24
C TYR A 648 3.71 5.84 25.26
N ARG A 649 4.18 6.30 26.43
CA ARG A 649 4.57 5.42 27.54
C ARG A 649 3.41 4.58 28.05
N GLU A 650 2.21 5.14 28.19
CA GLU A 650 1.02 4.35 28.55
C GLU A 650 0.61 3.35 27.47
N MET A 651 0.75 3.69 26.18
CA MET A 651 0.52 2.76 25.08
C MET A 651 1.50 1.57 25.17
N LEU A 652 2.77 1.84 25.48
CA LEU A 652 3.78 0.81 25.70
C LEU A 652 3.47 -0.06 26.92
N ILE A 653 3.07 0.53 28.06
CA ILE A 653 2.61 -0.23 29.25
C ILE A 653 1.42 -1.14 28.88
N SER A 654 0.46 -0.62 28.10
CA SER A 654 -0.70 -1.40 27.65
C SER A 654 -0.28 -2.60 26.80
N PHE A 655 0.72 -2.44 25.93
CA PHE A 655 1.28 -3.53 25.14
C PHE A 655 2.05 -4.55 25.99
N LEU A 656 2.95 -4.09 26.88
CA LEU A 656 3.73 -4.96 27.77
C LEU A 656 2.85 -5.87 28.64
N ARG A 657 1.71 -5.34 29.14
CA ARG A 657 0.72 -6.15 29.89
C ARG A 657 0.17 -7.32 29.07
N ARG A 658 0.00 -7.15 27.75
CA ARG A 658 -0.56 -8.17 26.86
C ARG A 658 0.45 -9.24 26.50
N ILE A 659 1.75 -8.90 26.51
CA ILE A 659 2.83 -9.80 26.11
C ILE A 659 3.56 -10.43 27.29
N ILE A 660 3.12 -10.21 28.53
CA ILE A 660 3.82 -10.67 29.75
C ILE A 660 4.09 -12.19 29.76
N LYS A 661 3.25 -12.98 29.08
CA LYS A 661 3.38 -14.43 28.95
C LYS A 661 4.12 -14.88 27.68
N LEU A 662 4.70 -13.96 26.92
CA LEU A 662 5.33 -14.22 25.61
C LEU A 662 6.82 -13.83 25.66
N PRO A 663 7.70 -14.74 26.13
CA PRO A 663 9.12 -14.43 26.35
C PRO A 663 9.90 -14.18 25.05
N ASN A 664 9.35 -14.59 23.91
CA ASN A 664 9.93 -14.37 22.59
C ASN A 664 9.59 -13.00 21.97
N ILE A 665 8.90 -12.12 22.70
CA ILE A 665 8.72 -10.71 22.34
C ILE A 665 9.60 -9.83 23.25
N GLY A 666 10.63 -9.22 22.67
CA GLY A 666 11.49 -8.25 23.34
C GLY A 666 11.13 -6.82 22.96
N VAL A 667 11.12 -5.90 23.94
CA VAL A 667 11.01 -4.47 23.70
C VAL A 667 12.23 -3.75 24.27
N ARG A 668 12.83 -2.87 23.49
CA ARG A 668 13.95 -2.01 23.86
C ARG A 668 13.63 -0.55 23.58
N GLU A 669 14.27 0.32 24.34
CA GLU A 669 14.25 1.76 24.11
C GLU A 669 15.64 2.22 23.67
N TYR A 670 15.69 3.09 22.66
CA TYR A 670 16.91 3.76 22.24
C TYR A 670 17.29 4.84 23.24
N ALA A 671 18.53 4.82 23.70
CA ALA A 671 19.11 5.76 24.65
C ALA A 671 20.58 6.03 24.29
N ARG A 672 20.84 7.12 23.56
CA ARG A 672 22.20 7.59 23.27
C ARG A 672 22.34 9.07 23.69
N PRO A 673 23.32 9.40 24.56
CA PRO A 673 23.50 10.77 25.05
C PRO A 673 23.65 11.79 23.92
N GLY A 674 22.86 12.87 23.96
CA GLY A 674 22.86 13.92 22.94
C GLY A 674 22.25 13.55 21.58
N TRP A 675 21.68 12.36 21.44
CA TRP A 675 21.02 11.89 20.20
C TRP A 675 19.53 11.70 20.40
N THR A 676 18.77 11.90 19.32
CA THR A 676 17.34 11.58 19.21
C THR A 676 17.13 10.34 18.34
N PHE A 677 16.01 9.65 18.49
CA PHE A 677 15.68 8.46 17.71
C PHE A 677 14.38 8.65 16.93
N HIS A 678 14.40 8.28 15.65
CA HIS A 678 13.23 8.39 14.78
C HIS A 678 13.22 7.36 13.64
N ALA A 679 14.07 6.33 13.70
CA ALA A 679 14.08 5.27 12.71
C ALA A 679 12.74 4.53 12.68
N LYS A 680 12.25 4.24 11.47
CA LYS A 680 11.08 3.39 11.22
C LYS A 680 11.44 2.25 10.29
N GLY A 681 10.90 1.07 10.55
CA GLY A 681 11.23 -0.09 9.77
C GLY A 681 10.61 -1.36 10.30
N LEU A 682 10.32 -2.27 9.38
CA LEU A 682 9.96 -3.64 9.68
C LEU A 682 10.97 -4.53 8.98
N TRP A 683 11.46 -5.55 9.67
CA TRP A 683 12.29 -6.61 9.12
C TRP A 683 11.61 -7.93 9.43
N ILE A 684 11.51 -8.80 8.43
CA ILE A 684 11.00 -10.16 8.57
C ILE A 684 12.01 -11.06 7.91
N ASP A 685 12.81 -11.75 8.70
CA ASP A 685 13.79 -12.69 8.22
C ASP A 685 13.26 -14.11 8.34
N THR A 686 13.20 -14.82 7.23
CA THR A 686 12.82 -16.23 7.15
C THR A 686 14.06 -17.04 6.77
N PRO A 687 14.05 -18.38 6.87
CA PRO A 687 15.19 -19.18 6.41
C PRO A 687 15.61 -18.86 4.96
N ASN A 688 14.64 -18.61 4.08
CA ASN A 688 14.87 -18.52 2.64
C ASN A 688 14.98 -17.09 2.09
N ALA A 689 14.40 -16.10 2.77
CA ALA A 689 14.37 -14.72 2.29
C ALA A 689 14.27 -13.72 3.45
N SER A 690 14.71 -12.49 3.20
CA SER A 690 14.50 -11.35 4.09
C SER A 690 13.56 -10.34 3.43
N LEU A 691 12.56 -9.90 4.18
CA LEU A 691 11.72 -8.74 3.88
C LEU A 691 12.14 -7.56 4.73
N THR A 692 12.18 -6.37 4.16
CA THR A 692 12.25 -5.15 4.96
C THR A 692 11.54 -3.98 4.31
N LEU A 693 10.94 -3.13 5.14
CA LEU A 693 10.28 -1.89 4.74
C LEU A 693 11.13 -0.70 5.19
N VAL A 694 11.42 0.22 4.27
CA VAL A 694 12.09 1.51 4.54
C VAL A 694 11.26 2.66 3.97
N GLY A 695 11.10 3.74 4.73
CA GLY A 695 10.32 4.89 4.31
C GLY A 695 9.75 5.67 5.48
N SER A 696 8.60 6.30 5.27
CA SER A 696 8.12 7.35 6.15
C SER A 696 7.12 6.91 7.24
N SER A 697 6.34 5.86 7.00
CA SER A 697 5.34 5.30 7.94
C SER A 697 5.90 5.03 9.34
N ASN A 698 5.17 5.52 10.35
CA ASN A 698 5.42 5.23 11.77
C ASN A 698 4.70 3.96 12.26
N TYR A 699 3.95 3.29 11.38
CA TYR A 699 3.09 2.14 11.67
C TYR A 699 1.92 2.43 12.64
N GLY A 700 1.65 3.71 12.91
CA GLY A 700 0.54 4.17 13.74
C GLY A 700 -0.72 4.51 12.95
N TYR A 701 -1.78 4.85 13.69
CA TYR A 701 -3.07 5.20 13.10
C TYR A 701 -2.98 6.43 12.20
N ARG A 702 -2.15 7.42 12.55
CA ARG A 702 -1.97 8.61 11.74
C ARG A 702 -1.34 8.31 10.37
N SER A 703 -0.28 7.49 10.33
CA SER A 703 0.32 7.02 9.07
C SER A 703 -0.66 6.20 8.23
N ARG A 704 -1.50 5.37 8.87
CA ARG A 704 -2.51 4.56 8.16
C ARG A 704 -3.65 5.42 7.59
N ASP A 705 -4.21 6.31 8.41
CA ASP A 705 -5.53 6.88 8.18
C ASP A 705 -5.49 8.34 7.70
N LEU A 706 -4.38 9.07 7.88
CA LEU A 706 -4.35 10.53 7.76
C LEU A 706 -3.21 11.09 6.87
N ASP A 707 -1.98 10.64 7.08
CA ASP A 707 -0.81 11.19 6.38
C ASP A 707 -0.68 10.65 4.94
N LEU A 708 0.09 11.36 4.11
CA LEU A 708 0.59 10.86 2.83
C LEU A 708 1.93 10.16 3.06
N GLU A 709 1.95 8.84 2.99
CA GLU A 709 3.12 8.01 3.31
C GLU A 709 3.55 7.19 2.08
N SER A 710 4.86 6.92 2.02
CA SER A 710 5.42 5.97 1.07
C SER A 710 6.44 5.09 1.78
N GLN A 711 6.38 3.80 1.51
CA GLN A 711 7.37 2.81 1.93
C GLN A 711 7.92 2.11 0.71
N LEU A 712 9.16 1.66 0.77
CA LEU A 712 9.73 0.72 -0.17
C LEU A 712 9.90 -0.61 0.53
N LEU A 713 9.18 -1.61 0.03
CA LEU A 713 9.35 -3.00 0.41
C LEU A 713 10.48 -3.60 -0.40
N LEU A 714 11.46 -4.18 0.26
CA LEU A 714 12.49 -5.00 -0.34
C LEU A 714 12.29 -6.46 0.08
N VAL A 715 12.31 -7.35 -0.90
CA VAL A 715 12.33 -8.81 -0.73
C VAL A 715 13.62 -9.32 -1.35
N THR A 716 14.43 -10.06 -0.59
CA THR A 716 15.68 -10.61 -1.14
C THR A 716 16.00 -12.02 -0.66
N ARG A 717 16.48 -12.85 -1.59
CA ARG A 717 17.13 -14.15 -1.36
C ARG A 717 18.66 -14.02 -1.41
N ASN A 718 19.19 -12.86 -1.85
CA ASN A 718 20.62 -12.62 -2.00
C ASN A 718 21.33 -12.62 -0.64
N THR A 719 22.24 -13.57 -0.42
CA THR A 719 22.88 -13.79 0.87
C THR A 719 23.73 -12.62 1.35
N ASP A 720 24.39 -11.90 0.43
CA ASP A 720 25.17 -10.71 0.76
C ASP A 720 24.28 -9.57 1.23
N LEU A 721 23.23 -9.28 0.47
CA LEU A 721 22.32 -8.20 0.81
C LEU A 721 21.58 -8.48 2.13
N ARG A 722 21.15 -9.74 2.36
CA ARG A 722 20.59 -10.18 3.65
C ARG A 722 21.54 -9.89 4.81
N ARG A 723 22.85 -10.13 4.64
CA ARG A 723 23.86 -9.83 5.67
C ARG A 723 23.97 -8.33 5.94
N ARG A 724 23.99 -7.49 4.90
CA ARG A 724 24.07 -6.02 5.04
C ARG A 724 22.83 -5.42 5.70
N ILE A 725 21.63 -5.91 5.34
CA ILE A 725 20.37 -5.52 5.99
C ILE A 725 20.35 -5.95 7.47
N ARG A 726 20.86 -7.15 7.79
CA ARG A 726 21.02 -7.58 9.18
C ARG A 726 21.99 -6.69 9.95
N ALA A 727 23.10 -6.29 9.34
CA ALA A 727 24.06 -5.38 9.96
C ALA A 727 23.47 -3.98 10.25
N GLU A 728 22.63 -3.44 9.34
CA GLU A 728 21.85 -2.21 9.59
C GLU A 728 20.97 -2.36 10.84
N ARG A 729 20.23 -3.47 10.94
CA ARG A 729 19.38 -3.77 12.09
C ARG A 729 20.19 -3.86 13.38
N GLU A 730 21.28 -4.61 13.37
CA GLU A 730 22.17 -4.78 14.54
C GLU A 730 22.77 -3.44 15.00
N HIS A 731 23.09 -2.54 14.06
CA HIS A 731 23.56 -1.19 14.39
C HIS A 731 22.49 -0.38 15.14
N LEU A 732 21.21 -0.47 14.74
CA LEU A 732 20.12 0.20 15.45
C LEU A 732 19.86 -0.39 16.84
N TRP A 733 20.05 -1.71 17.00
CA TRP A 733 19.89 -2.43 18.25
C TRP A 733 21.12 -2.50 19.14
N ASP A 734 22.16 -1.71 18.84
CA ASP A 734 23.41 -1.71 19.58
C ASP A 734 23.13 -1.62 21.10
N PRO A 735 23.59 -2.59 21.91
CA PRO A 735 23.31 -2.63 23.34
C PRO A 735 23.94 -1.45 24.09
N ARG A 736 24.92 -0.75 23.51
CA ARG A 736 25.48 0.50 24.07
C ARG A 736 24.48 1.66 24.00
N TYR A 737 23.55 1.60 23.07
CA TYR A 737 22.59 2.67 22.77
C TYR A 737 21.13 2.23 22.87
N SER A 738 20.88 1.03 23.41
CA SER A 738 19.52 0.52 23.61
C SER A 738 19.41 -0.26 24.92
N ARG A 739 18.31 -0.08 25.64
CA ARG A 739 18.04 -0.73 26.92
C ARG A 739 16.78 -1.59 26.84
N PRO A 740 16.72 -2.77 27.49
CA PRO A 740 15.49 -3.54 27.57
C PRO A 740 14.43 -2.80 28.41
N VAL A 741 13.17 -2.96 28.02
CA VAL A 741 12.02 -2.40 28.74
C VAL A 741 11.22 -3.52 29.36
N THR A 742 11.00 -3.45 30.68
CA THR A 742 10.14 -4.38 31.41
C THR A 742 8.90 -3.67 31.93
N LEU A 743 7.81 -4.43 32.10
CA LEU A 743 6.55 -3.91 32.63
C LEU A 743 6.78 -3.32 34.04
N ASP A 744 7.48 -4.06 34.89
CA ASP A 744 7.80 -3.65 36.26
C ASP A 744 8.68 -2.40 36.29
N GLY A 745 9.69 -2.32 35.41
CA GLY A 745 10.55 -1.13 35.29
C GLY A 745 9.74 0.14 34.96
N LEU A 746 8.77 0.05 34.05
CA LEU A 746 7.90 1.19 33.74
C LEU A 746 6.86 1.47 34.84
N LEU A 747 6.39 0.47 35.58
CA LEU A 747 5.43 0.69 36.68
C LEU A 747 6.10 1.28 37.92
N MET A 748 7.32 0.85 38.24
CA MET A 748 8.10 1.32 39.40
C MET A 748 8.65 2.73 39.20
N SER A 749 8.89 3.15 37.96
CA SER A 749 9.28 4.52 37.64
C SER A 749 8.19 5.51 38.07
N THR A 750 8.58 6.45 38.92
CA THR A 750 7.73 7.52 39.49
C THR A 750 7.59 8.73 38.55
N GLU A 751 8.35 8.76 37.45
CA GLU A 751 8.38 9.88 36.52
C GLU A 751 7.17 9.89 35.57
N GLN A 752 6.55 11.07 35.46
CA GLN A 752 5.44 11.44 34.57
C GLN A 752 4.48 10.29 34.21
N ARG A 753 3.76 9.77 35.21
CA ARG A 753 2.57 8.96 34.93
C ARG A 753 1.56 9.81 34.19
N PHE A 754 1.07 9.31 33.06
CA PHE A 754 -0.04 9.95 32.36
C PHE A 754 -1.19 10.07 33.36
N LYS A 755 -1.66 11.30 33.56
CA LYS A 755 -2.60 11.60 34.63
C LYS A 755 -3.79 10.65 34.54
N TRP A 756 -4.19 10.05 35.65
CA TRP A 756 -5.19 8.97 35.65
C TRP A 756 -6.49 9.40 34.96
N TYR A 757 -6.91 10.66 35.13
CA TYR A 757 -8.07 11.23 34.47
C TYR A 757 -7.88 11.53 32.98
N ALA A 758 -6.65 11.62 32.50
CA ALA A 758 -6.35 11.79 31.08
C ALA A 758 -6.38 10.44 30.32
N LYS A 759 -6.31 9.29 31.03
CA LYS A 759 -6.35 7.94 30.41
C LYS A 759 -7.61 7.70 29.56
N TRP A 760 -8.72 8.36 29.88
CA TRP A 760 -9.95 8.32 29.08
C TRP A 760 -9.75 8.88 27.66
N ALA A 761 -8.80 9.80 27.47
CA ALA A 761 -8.45 10.35 26.16
C ALA A 761 -7.46 9.48 25.38
N LEU A 762 -6.87 8.44 25.98
CA LEU A 762 -5.83 7.63 25.35
C LEU A 762 -6.28 6.95 24.05
N PRO A 763 -7.50 6.39 23.92
CA PRO A 763 -7.98 5.82 22.65
C PRO A 763 -8.07 6.86 21.53
N LEU A 764 -8.47 8.09 21.87
CA LEU A 764 -8.52 9.20 20.91
C LEU A 764 -7.11 9.63 20.52
N LEU A 765 -6.23 9.87 21.52
CA LEU A 765 -4.82 10.20 21.31
C LEU A 765 -4.13 9.18 20.41
N ARG A 766 -4.38 7.89 20.64
CA ARG A 766 -3.84 6.79 19.83
C ARG A 766 -4.18 6.92 18.34
N ARG A 767 -5.40 7.37 18.02
CA ARG A 767 -5.86 7.54 16.62
C ARG A 767 -5.27 8.76 15.92
N ILE A 768 -4.90 9.79 16.68
CA ILE A 768 -4.44 11.07 16.13
C ILE A 768 -2.92 11.27 16.19
N MET A 769 -2.21 10.44 16.97
CA MET A 769 -0.76 10.49 17.20
C MET A 769 0.04 9.54 16.33
#